data_AF-A0A518J006-F1
#
_entry.id   AF-A0A518J006-F1
#
_cell.length_a   1.000
_cell.length_b   1.000
_cell.length_c   1.000
_cell.angle_alpha   90.00
_cell.angle_beta   90.00
_cell.angle_gamma   90.00
#
_symmetry.space_group_name_H-M   'P 1'
#
loop_
_entity.id
_entity.type
_entity.pdbx_description
1 polymer ?
#
loop_
_entity_poly.entity_id
_entity_poly.type
_entity_poly.pdbx_seq_one_letter_code
_entity_poly.pdbx_strand_id
1 'polypeptide(L)'
;MQQDSQTPRFSTIRLIYLREMRDQLRDRRTIFTIAILPMLVYPLVGMLMLQMAQFTQQQPISICIVGEENLPGEPSLVIDDGINPALLKKPETVRIESRTLVDVAPDQIDETCQSWIRDGLFDAVVLVPAGFDKNANSASESTSNATNDSASNNDESAEANASADADSETVPQIELLYSVASDQSRVAGDRMQMVLDRWRSLWVKERLIREGIDASALRPFEIESRDIAPESTRRAAFWSKLLPFVMLVWAMTGAFYPAIDLVAGEKERGTLETLLCSPALRGEIVWGKLAAVTTFSIMTSLLNVVSMQLTATFAFHQLGLSQGNAAMGSPPIGAMLWLLLALFPLSALFSSLALAVAAMARSSKEGQYYLMPLMMVTLPLVLVPLLPGTTLSLGTSLIPVTGMFLLVRALVEGQYSEALLHLPVVALVTFGCLSLAVRWAQRQFENEDVLFRDGEQWDLGMWMRHLWRDRQPVASVGQALMCGVIVLMGLFFGRLMASQPHSWNDLAIAILLPQIGMILAPALLMSIVLTTSIRTSLRIRFPQRGAMAAALLLGFTLHPTYSQLGYWIGEIYPMSDAAKEALMPIMEMLNAQPLWAVIFMMAFVPAICEEFTFRGFIFGGLARDRGGLRAILVTALMFGFSHAIFQQSLAATVMGCVLGWIALRTGSVLPGIVLHVTNNALSLSVARTSEHPELFDSWLGFFLRQSADGTPSYQPIWIVISASLAVACLIYYSLFNDQHADDEEIQKSEREWIKSQELQASQNAS
;
A
#
# COMPACT_ATOMS: atom_id res chain seq x y z
N MET A 1 38.65 45.05 7.59
CA MET A 1 39.42 43.81 7.33
C MET A 1 38.44 42.69 7.08
N GLN A 2 38.52 42.13 5.88
CA GLN A 2 37.89 40.90 5.36
C GLN A 2 36.36 40.76 5.44
N GLN A 3 35.70 41.18 4.34
CA GLN A 3 34.60 40.42 3.74
C GLN A 3 35.13 39.03 3.31
N ASP A 4 35.36 38.13 4.27
CA ASP A 4 35.72 36.74 3.95
C ASP A 4 34.42 35.95 3.69
N SER A 5 34.11 35.85 2.40
CA SER A 5 33.38 34.79 1.72
C SER A 5 32.22 34.10 2.46
N GLN A 6 30.98 34.36 2.04
CA GLN A 6 29.80 33.53 2.34
C GLN A 6 29.88 32.09 1.77
N THR A 7 31.04 31.68 1.25
CA THR A 7 31.24 30.35 0.67
C THR A 7 31.77 29.39 1.73
N PRO A 8 31.17 28.20 1.88
CA PRO A 8 31.61 27.22 2.85
C PRO A 8 33.05 26.76 2.58
N ARG A 9 33.90 26.78 3.61
CA ARG A 9 35.30 26.34 3.54
C ARG A 9 35.39 24.84 3.75
N PHE A 10 36.00 24.15 2.79
CA PHE A 10 36.19 22.69 2.86
C PHE A 10 37.05 22.26 4.07
N SER A 11 38.02 23.08 4.48
CA SER A 11 38.85 22.81 5.68
C SER A 11 38.01 22.74 6.96
N THR A 12 37.06 23.65 7.14
CA THR A 12 36.14 23.65 8.28
C THR A 12 35.20 22.47 8.24
N ILE A 13 34.59 22.18 7.08
CA ILE A 13 33.72 21.00 6.90
C ILE A 13 34.47 19.72 7.26
N ARG A 14 35.71 19.56 6.77
CA ARG A 14 36.56 18.40 7.06
C ARG A 14 36.89 18.29 8.55
N LEU A 15 37.16 19.41 9.22
CA LEU A 15 37.44 19.43 10.67
C LEU A 15 36.23 18.95 11.48
N ILE A 16 35.04 19.47 11.15
CA ILE A 16 33.78 19.08 11.79
C ILE A 16 33.53 17.59 11.53
N TYR A 17 33.60 17.14 10.27
CA TYR A 17 33.47 15.73 9.91
C TYR A 17 34.40 14.82 10.72
N LEU A 18 35.69 15.15 10.82
CA LEU A 18 36.66 14.36 11.57
C LEU A 18 36.36 14.32 13.07
N ARG A 19 35.86 15.43 13.63
CA ARG A 19 35.37 15.48 15.01
C ARG A 19 34.20 14.52 15.18
N GLU A 20 33.16 14.64 14.36
CA GLU A 20 31.94 13.83 14.48
C GLU A 20 32.25 12.34 14.32
N MET A 21 33.07 11.97 13.33
CA MET A 21 33.51 10.58 13.14
C MET A 21 34.23 10.03 14.37
N ARG A 22 35.11 10.83 14.99
CA ARG A 22 35.85 10.41 16.18
C ARG A 22 34.94 10.25 17.39
N ASP A 23 33.98 11.14 17.57
CA ASP A 23 33.08 11.12 18.71
C ASP A 23 32.12 9.91 18.60
N GLN A 24 31.56 9.65 17.41
CA GLN A 24 30.71 8.47 17.14
C GLN A 24 31.47 7.14 17.27
N LEU A 25 32.72 7.05 16.77
CA LEU A 25 33.56 5.85 16.93
C LEU A 25 34.01 5.59 18.37
N ARG A 26 33.82 6.53 19.30
CA ARG A 26 34.09 6.33 20.73
C ARG A 26 32.85 5.87 21.48
N ASP A 27 31.67 6.13 20.96
CA ASP A 27 30.43 5.70 21.58
C ASP A 27 30.18 4.20 21.30
N ARG A 28 30.29 3.40 22.35
CA ARG A 28 30.05 1.95 22.32
C ARG A 28 28.60 1.63 21.94
N ARG A 29 27.64 2.46 22.34
CA ARG A 29 26.22 2.26 22.04
C ARG A 29 25.98 2.44 20.54
N THR A 30 26.54 3.50 19.98
CA THR A 30 26.53 3.78 18.54
C THR A 30 27.17 2.66 17.76
N ILE A 31 28.40 2.24 18.08
CA ILE A 31 29.07 1.13 17.38
C ILE A 31 28.25 -0.17 17.47
N PHE A 32 27.75 -0.50 18.66
CA PHE A 32 26.94 -1.70 18.84
C PHE A 32 25.67 -1.67 17.97
N THR A 33 24.95 -0.55 17.97
CA THR A 33 23.67 -0.43 17.26
C THR A 33 23.86 -0.37 15.73
N ILE A 34 24.92 0.28 15.26
CA ILE A 34 25.19 0.53 13.84
C ILE A 34 25.93 -0.63 13.17
N ALA A 35 26.90 -1.24 13.86
CA ALA A 35 27.75 -2.27 13.27
C ALA A 35 27.39 -3.68 13.76
N ILE A 36 27.27 -3.89 15.07
CA ILE A 36 27.20 -5.24 15.66
C ILE A 36 25.78 -5.82 15.58
N LEU A 37 24.78 -5.06 16.01
CA LEU A 37 23.38 -5.51 16.06
C LEU A 37 22.87 -5.96 14.68
N PRO A 38 23.06 -5.19 13.59
CA PRO A 38 22.58 -5.60 12.27
C PRO A 38 23.29 -6.86 11.76
N MET A 39 24.60 -6.95 12.02
CA MET A 39 25.41 -8.09 11.65
C MET A 39 24.96 -9.38 12.35
N LEU A 40 24.40 -9.30 13.56
CA LEU A 40 23.91 -10.46 14.32
C LEU A 40 22.46 -10.86 13.98
N VAL A 41 21.59 -9.89 13.69
CA VAL A 41 20.16 -10.14 13.50
C VAL A 41 19.87 -11.05 12.31
N TYR A 42 20.52 -10.87 11.16
CA TYR A 42 20.25 -11.72 9.98
C TYR A 42 20.77 -13.14 10.06
N PRO A 43 21.98 -13.41 10.57
CA PRO A 43 22.37 -14.78 10.89
C PRO A 43 21.36 -15.45 11.81
N LEU A 44 20.87 -14.73 12.83
CA LEU A 44 19.89 -15.26 13.77
C LEU A 44 18.55 -15.54 13.11
N VAL A 45 17.99 -14.57 12.37
CA VAL A 45 16.72 -14.72 11.64
C VAL A 45 16.84 -15.80 10.56
N GLY A 46 17.96 -15.86 9.84
CA GLY A 46 18.23 -16.88 8.83
C GLY A 46 18.34 -18.27 9.42
N MET A 47 19.05 -18.43 10.55
CA MET A 47 19.11 -19.70 11.29
C MET A 47 17.74 -20.09 11.85
N LEU A 48 16.96 -19.13 12.37
CA LEU A 48 15.61 -19.37 12.88
C LEU A 48 14.65 -19.80 11.77
N MET A 49 14.66 -19.11 10.62
CA MET A 49 13.90 -19.48 9.43
C MET A 49 14.29 -20.87 8.93
N LEU A 50 15.58 -21.20 8.99
CA LEU A 50 16.07 -22.51 8.59
C LEU A 50 15.61 -23.62 9.54
N GLN A 51 15.71 -23.39 10.84
CA GLN A 51 15.18 -24.31 11.86
C GLN A 51 13.68 -24.50 11.69
N MET A 52 12.94 -23.43 11.43
CA MET A 52 11.49 -23.49 11.19
C MET A 52 11.15 -24.25 9.91
N ALA A 53 11.92 -24.07 8.83
CA ALA A 53 11.76 -24.83 7.59
C ALA A 53 12.02 -26.33 7.78
N GLN A 54 13.04 -26.70 8.57
CA GLN A 54 13.31 -28.09 8.93
C GLN A 54 12.19 -28.67 9.80
N PHE A 55 11.71 -27.91 10.79
CA PHE A 55 10.62 -28.33 11.68
C PHE A 55 9.32 -28.58 10.92
N THR A 56 9.01 -27.77 9.91
CA THR A 56 7.81 -27.94 9.06
C THR A 56 7.87 -29.20 8.19
N GLN A 57 9.07 -29.64 7.80
CA GLN A 57 9.24 -30.83 6.96
C GLN A 57 9.26 -32.16 7.75
N GLN A 58 9.50 -32.12 9.06
CA GLN A 58 9.80 -33.32 9.87
C GLN A 58 8.63 -33.82 10.74
N GLN A 59 7.49 -33.14 10.79
CA GLN A 59 6.34 -33.59 11.58
C GLN A 59 5.67 -34.80 10.89
N PRO A 60 5.64 -36.00 11.51
CA PRO A 60 4.86 -37.12 11.00
C PRO A 60 3.37 -36.78 11.13
N ILE A 61 2.63 -36.92 10.04
CA ILE A 61 1.20 -36.63 10.02
C ILE A 61 0.44 -37.88 10.42
N SER A 62 -0.50 -37.73 11.34
CA SER A 62 -1.43 -38.78 11.78
C SER A 62 -2.73 -38.69 10.97
N ILE A 63 -3.03 -39.72 10.20
CA ILE A 63 -4.26 -39.78 9.40
C ILE A 63 -5.08 -40.97 9.87
N CYS A 64 -6.36 -40.74 10.14
CA CYS A 64 -7.30 -41.82 10.40
C CYS A 64 -8.12 -42.12 9.14
N ILE A 65 -8.20 -43.40 8.76
CA ILE A 65 -9.10 -43.86 7.70
C ILE A 65 -10.22 -44.63 8.39
N VAL A 66 -11.45 -44.16 8.22
CA VAL A 66 -12.66 -44.78 8.74
C VAL A 66 -13.33 -45.56 7.62
N GLY A 67 -13.52 -46.87 7.83
CA GLY A 67 -14.15 -47.74 6.84
C GLY A 67 -13.20 -48.29 5.77
N GLU A 68 -11.95 -48.59 6.13
CA GLU A 68 -10.98 -49.21 5.23
C GLU A 68 -11.51 -50.51 4.60
N GLU A 69 -12.35 -51.26 5.32
CA GLU A 69 -13.01 -52.48 4.84
C GLU A 69 -13.91 -52.28 3.60
N ASN A 70 -14.32 -51.04 3.32
CA ASN A 70 -15.14 -50.69 2.16
C ASN A 70 -14.29 -50.28 0.94
N LEU A 71 -12.96 -50.20 1.06
CA LEU A 71 -12.07 -49.87 -0.05
C LEU A 71 -11.89 -51.06 -1.00
N PRO A 72 -11.75 -50.81 -2.32
CA PRO A 72 -11.48 -51.87 -3.30
C PRO A 72 -10.09 -52.48 -3.08
N GLY A 73 -9.98 -53.79 -3.31
CA GLY A 73 -8.71 -54.52 -3.16
C GLY A 73 -7.61 -54.06 -4.13
N GLU A 74 -7.97 -53.63 -5.34
CA GLU A 74 -7.03 -53.12 -6.35
C GLU A 74 -7.61 -51.92 -7.13
N PRO A 75 -6.82 -50.85 -7.37
CA PRO A 75 -5.54 -50.52 -6.76
C PRO A 75 -5.65 -50.20 -5.26
N SER A 76 -4.77 -50.76 -4.44
CA SER A 76 -4.81 -50.56 -2.97
C SER A 76 -4.32 -49.16 -2.58
N LEU A 77 -5.11 -48.47 -1.74
CA LEU A 77 -4.75 -47.19 -1.12
C LEU A 77 -3.75 -47.38 0.04
N VAL A 78 -3.86 -48.50 0.76
CA VAL A 78 -3.08 -48.86 1.95
C VAL A 78 -2.34 -50.18 1.71
N ILE A 79 -1.07 -50.28 2.10
CA ILE A 79 -0.20 -51.48 2.05
C ILE A 79 0.63 -51.52 3.36
N ASP A 80 0.64 -52.64 4.07
CA ASP A 80 1.44 -52.86 5.30
C ASP A 80 1.38 -51.71 6.32
N ASP A 81 0.16 -51.30 6.72
CA ASP A 81 -0.13 -50.21 7.67
C ASP A 81 0.32 -48.79 7.23
N GLY A 82 0.60 -48.59 5.94
CA GLY A 82 0.97 -47.30 5.35
C GLY A 82 0.27 -47.01 4.00
N ILE A 83 0.28 -45.76 3.53
CA ILE A 83 -0.23 -45.42 2.19
C ILE A 83 0.68 -46.12 1.16
N ASN A 84 0.06 -46.66 0.11
CA ASN A 84 0.76 -47.27 -1.02
C ASN A 84 1.93 -46.36 -1.49
N PRO A 85 3.19 -46.84 -1.42
CA PRO A 85 4.37 -46.04 -1.75
C PRO A 85 4.36 -45.45 -3.16
N ALA A 86 3.67 -46.11 -4.11
CA ALA A 86 3.51 -45.61 -5.48
C ALA A 86 2.70 -44.30 -5.56
N LEU A 87 1.90 -44.00 -4.54
CA LEU A 87 1.13 -42.76 -4.42
C LEU A 87 1.96 -41.62 -3.80
N LEU A 88 3.09 -41.92 -3.17
CA LEU A 88 3.93 -40.98 -2.44
C LEU A 88 5.15 -40.54 -3.25
N LYS A 89 5.45 -39.23 -3.27
CA LYS A 89 6.69 -38.70 -3.89
C LYS A 89 7.92 -38.84 -2.98
N LYS A 90 7.72 -38.99 -1.67
CA LYS A 90 8.74 -39.23 -0.63
C LYS A 90 8.15 -40.22 0.39
N PRO A 91 8.81 -41.36 0.68
CA PRO A 91 8.21 -42.47 1.44
C PRO A 91 8.18 -42.30 2.98
N GLU A 92 8.49 -41.12 3.53
CA GLU A 92 8.58 -40.92 4.97
C GLU A 92 7.70 -39.76 5.42
N THR A 93 6.96 -39.94 6.54
CA THR A 93 6.15 -38.98 7.35
C THR A 93 4.61 -39.11 7.35
N VAL A 94 4.02 -40.29 7.16
CA VAL A 94 2.59 -40.52 7.47
C VAL A 94 2.45 -41.72 8.41
N ARG A 95 1.78 -41.53 9.55
CA ARG A 95 1.29 -42.60 10.43
C ARG A 95 -0.20 -42.75 10.16
N ILE A 96 -0.63 -43.97 9.84
CA ILE A 96 -2.02 -44.26 9.54
C ILE A 96 -2.57 -45.12 10.66
N GLU A 97 -3.75 -44.76 11.15
CA GLU A 97 -4.53 -45.60 12.05
C GLU A 97 -5.88 -45.85 11.38
N SER A 98 -6.14 -47.12 11.05
CA SER A 98 -7.42 -47.52 10.48
C SER A 98 -8.40 -47.87 11.59
N ARG A 99 -9.64 -47.41 11.46
CA ARG A 99 -10.75 -47.76 12.37
C ARG A 99 -11.95 -48.26 11.59
N THR A 100 -12.53 -49.35 12.07
CA THR A 100 -13.68 -50.01 11.45
C THR A 100 -14.96 -49.22 11.77
N LEU A 101 -15.89 -49.13 10.83
CA LEU A 101 -17.19 -48.44 11.02
C LEU A 101 -18.06 -49.08 12.12
N VAL A 102 -17.73 -50.29 12.57
CA VAL A 102 -18.44 -51.03 13.62
C VAL A 102 -18.25 -50.40 15.01
N ASP A 103 -17.20 -49.59 15.21
CA ASP A 103 -16.88 -48.97 16.50
C ASP A 103 -17.58 -47.62 16.75
N VAL A 104 -18.32 -47.08 15.76
CA VAL A 104 -18.97 -45.76 15.84
C VAL A 104 -20.42 -45.84 15.36
N ALA A 105 -21.36 -45.32 16.15
CA ALA A 105 -22.78 -45.32 15.78
C ALA A 105 -23.02 -44.45 14.53
N PRO A 106 -23.82 -44.88 13.54
CA PRO A 106 -24.03 -44.18 12.25
C PRO A 106 -24.43 -42.71 12.40
N ASP A 107 -25.19 -42.38 13.45
CA ASP A 107 -25.70 -41.03 13.71
C ASP A 107 -24.68 -40.10 14.42
N GLN A 108 -23.51 -40.63 14.83
CA GLN A 108 -22.49 -39.92 15.61
C GLN A 108 -21.12 -39.87 14.92
N ILE A 109 -21.01 -40.37 13.68
CA ILE A 109 -19.72 -40.46 12.96
C ILE A 109 -19.10 -39.06 12.80
N ASP A 110 -19.89 -38.09 12.32
CA ASP A 110 -19.40 -36.73 12.08
C ASP A 110 -18.95 -36.03 13.37
N GLU A 111 -19.74 -36.14 14.44
CA GLU A 111 -19.41 -35.54 15.75
C GLU A 111 -18.15 -36.16 16.35
N THR A 112 -17.96 -37.46 16.19
CA THR A 112 -16.81 -38.23 16.71
C THR A 112 -15.55 -37.96 15.89
N CYS A 113 -15.64 -37.90 14.55
CA CYS A 113 -14.51 -37.53 13.71
C CYS A 113 -14.09 -36.07 13.95
N GLN A 114 -15.05 -35.17 14.15
CA GLN A 114 -14.77 -33.79 14.55
C GLN A 114 -14.16 -33.71 15.96
N SER A 115 -14.54 -34.57 16.91
CA SER A 115 -13.90 -34.59 18.23
C SER A 115 -12.46 -35.09 18.15
N TRP A 116 -12.16 -36.10 17.33
CA TRP A 116 -10.77 -36.58 17.16
C TRP A 116 -9.81 -35.53 16.62
N ILE A 117 -10.27 -34.70 15.66
CA ILE A 117 -9.47 -33.58 15.13
C ILE A 117 -9.35 -32.45 16.17
N ARG A 118 -10.41 -32.19 16.93
CA ARG A 118 -10.45 -31.15 17.98
C ARG A 118 -9.58 -31.50 19.19
N ASP A 119 -9.57 -32.77 19.57
CA ASP A 119 -8.81 -33.32 20.70
C ASP A 119 -7.35 -33.63 20.32
N GLY A 120 -6.99 -33.48 19.04
CA GLY A 120 -5.63 -33.66 18.53
C GLY A 120 -5.17 -35.12 18.45
N LEU A 121 -6.11 -36.06 18.35
CA LEU A 121 -5.81 -37.49 18.17
C LEU A 121 -5.34 -37.81 16.74
N PHE A 122 -5.93 -37.13 15.75
CA PHE A 122 -5.56 -37.24 14.34
C PHE A 122 -5.51 -35.86 13.68
N ASP A 123 -4.59 -35.69 12.73
CA ASP A 123 -4.46 -34.44 11.96
C ASP A 123 -5.51 -34.35 10.84
N ALA A 124 -5.93 -35.47 10.27
CA ALA A 124 -7.02 -35.53 9.28
C ALA A 124 -7.76 -36.88 9.36
N VAL A 125 -9.03 -36.88 8.98
CA VAL A 125 -9.86 -38.09 8.92
C VAL A 125 -10.44 -38.27 7.52
N VAL A 126 -10.29 -39.46 6.95
CA VAL A 126 -10.89 -39.86 5.66
C VAL A 126 -12.03 -40.81 5.93
N LEU A 127 -13.23 -40.46 5.47
CA LEU A 127 -14.44 -41.25 5.68
C LEU A 127 -14.84 -41.94 4.38
N VAL A 128 -14.86 -43.27 4.41
CA VAL A 128 -15.25 -44.12 3.27
C VAL A 128 -16.66 -44.68 3.54
N PRO A 129 -17.67 -44.37 2.69
CA PRO A 129 -19.04 -44.80 2.93
C PRO A 129 -19.20 -46.32 2.79
N ALA A 130 -20.19 -46.88 3.51
CA ALA A 130 -20.53 -48.29 3.42
C ALA A 130 -20.96 -48.67 2.00
N GLY A 131 -20.42 -49.77 1.46
CA GLY A 131 -20.73 -50.21 0.10
C GLY A 131 -20.02 -49.43 -1.01
N PHE A 132 -19.00 -48.62 -0.68
CA PHE A 132 -18.19 -47.89 -1.65
C PHE A 132 -17.70 -48.79 -2.80
N ASP A 133 -17.05 -49.93 -2.52
CA ASP A 133 -16.59 -50.89 -3.55
C ASP A 133 -17.72 -51.42 -4.46
N LYS A 134 -18.90 -51.71 -3.91
CA LYS A 134 -20.05 -52.22 -4.69
C LYS A 134 -20.63 -51.15 -5.61
N ASN A 135 -20.83 -49.93 -5.13
CA ASN A 135 -21.38 -48.82 -5.92
C ASN A 135 -20.35 -48.28 -6.93
N ALA A 136 -19.08 -48.28 -6.54
CA ALA A 136 -17.95 -47.94 -7.39
C ALA A 136 -17.84 -48.91 -8.59
N ASN A 137 -18.13 -50.20 -8.38
CA ASN A 137 -18.12 -51.23 -9.43
C ASN A 137 -19.45 -51.37 -10.19
N SER A 138 -20.61 -51.14 -9.58
CA SER A 138 -21.94 -51.30 -10.22
C SER A 138 -22.26 -50.26 -11.29
N ALA A 139 -21.64 -49.07 -11.21
CA ALA A 139 -21.70 -48.05 -12.28
C ALA A 139 -21.10 -48.54 -13.62
N SER A 140 -20.45 -49.71 -13.66
CA SER A 140 -19.94 -50.37 -14.89
C SER A 140 -20.99 -51.24 -15.57
N GLU A 141 -21.89 -51.88 -14.83
CA GLU A 141 -22.78 -52.93 -15.36
C GLU A 141 -24.01 -52.38 -16.10
N SER A 142 -24.39 -51.12 -15.87
CA SER A 142 -25.54 -50.49 -16.55
C SER A 142 -25.25 -50.06 -17.99
N THR A 143 -23.99 -49.98 -18.42
CA THR A 143 -23.63 -49.51 -19.77
C THR A 143 -23.38 -50.63 -20.80
N SER A 144 -23.14 -51.88 -20.36
CA SER A 144 -22.86 -53.00 -21.27
C SER A 144 -24.11 -53.67 -21.85
N ASN A 145 -25.30 -53.41 -21.28
CA ASN A 145 -26.57 -53.96 -21.77
C ASN A 145 -27.36 -53.02 -22.70
N ALA A 146 -26.90 -51.80 -22.98
CA ALA A 146 -27.62 -50.83 -23.80
C ALA A 146 -27.27 -50.86 -25.30
N THR A 147 -26.32 -51.69 -25.75
CA THR A 147 -25.84 -51.67 -27.15
C THR A 147 -26.19 -52.91 -27.98
N ASN A 148 -27.02 -53.83 -27.48
CA ASN A 148 -27.28 -55.09 -28.18
C ASN A 148 -28.75 -55.43 -28.52
N ASP A 149 -29.65 -54.46 -28.61
CA ASP A 149 -30.93 -54.66 -29.29
C ASP A 149 -31.38 -53.42 -30.06
N SER A 150 -30.90 -53.30 -31.30
CA SER A 150 -31.53 -52.46 -32.32
C SER A 150 -31.55 -53.18 -33.67
N ALA A 151 -32.43 -54.19 -33.80
CA ALA A 151 -32.94 -54.61 -35.09
C ALA A 151 -34.29 -55.36 -34.98
N SER A 152 -35.34 -54.73 -35.53
CA SER A 152 -36.61 -55.30 -36.03
C SER A 152 -37.68 -55.75 -35.02
N ASN A 153 -38.73 -54.94 -34.84
CA ASN A 153 -40.01 -55.05 -35.57
C ASN A 153 -41.11 -54.14 -34.99
N ASN A 154 -42.00 -53.69 -35.87
CA ASN A 154 -43.23 -52.95 -35.60
C ASN A 154 -44.22 -53.76 -34.74
N ASP A 155 -44.92 -53.11 -33.79
CA ASP A 155 -46.38 -52.89 -33.87
C ASP A 155 -46.94 -52.10 -32.68
N GLU A 156 -48.14 -51.58 -32.89
CA GLU A 156 -48.88 -50.54 -32.18
C GLU A 156 -49.32 -50.84 -30.72
N SER A 157 -49.48 -49.73 -29.98
CA SER A 157 -50.43 -49.48 -28.87
C SER A 157 -50.20 -50.14 -27.50
N ALA A 158 -49.97 -49.29 -26.47
CA ALA A 158 -50.82 -49.16 -25.27
C ALA A 158 -50.18 -48.21 -24.24
N GLU A 159 -50.89 -47.12 -23.93
CA GLU A 159 -50.69 -46.34 -22.71
C GLU A 159 -51.05 -47.18 -21.46
N ALA A 160 -50.21 -47.16 -20.42
CA ALA A 160 -50.64 -47.14 -19.01
C ALA A 160 -49.44 -47.09 -18.03
N ASN A 161 -49.41 -46.01 -17.26
CA ASN A 161 -48.83 -45.82 -15.91
C ASN A 161 -48.07 -46.98 -15.25
N ALA A 162 -46.82 -46.72 -14.89
CA ALA A 162 -46.25 -47.16 -13.61
C ALA A 162 -45.14 -46.19 -13.16
N SER A 163 -45.45 -45.42 -12.12
CA SER A 163 -44.50 -44.72 -11.27
C SER A 163 -43.59 -45.71 -10.55
N ALA A 164 -42.28 -45.61 -10.74
CA ALA A 164 -41.27 -46.18 -9.87
C ALA A 164 -40.03 -45.29 -9.90
N ASP A 165 -39.56 -44.94 -8.71
CA ASP A 165 -38.46 -44.03 -8.42
C ASP A 165 -37.23 -44.27 -9.28
N ALA A 166 -36.82 -43.24 -10.03
CA ALA A 166 -35.51 -43.17 -10.64
C ALA A 166 -34.52 -42.73 -9.55
N ASP A 167 -33.97 -43.69 -8.81
CA ASP A 167 -32.75 -43.50 -8.03
C ASP A 167 -31.66 -43.01 -8.98
N SER A 168 -31.31 -41.73 -8.85
CA SER A 168 -30.16 -41.16 -9.54
C SER A 168 -28.91 -41.96 -9.16
N GLU A 169 -28.20 -42.49 -10.15
CA GLU A 169 -26.86 -43.08 -10.01
C GLU A 169 -25.91 -42.05 -9.36
N THR A 170 -25.83 -42.04 -8.03
CA THR A 170 -24.97 -41.14 -7.26
C THR A 170 -23.56 -41.69 -7.26
N VAL A 171 -22.62 -40.94 -7.83
CA VAL A 171 -21.18 -41.21 -7.71
C VAL A 171 -20.81 -41.28 -6.22
N PRO A 172 -20.15 -42.34 -5.73
CA PRO A 172 -19.80 -42.46 -4.33
C PRO A 172 -18.81 -41.36 -3.93
N GLN A 173 -19.09 -40.66 -2.82
CA GLN A 173 -18.28 -39.55 -2.30
C GLN A 173 -17.41 -40.02 -1.13
N ILE A 174 -16.12 -39.67 -1.16
CA ILE A 174 -15.21 -39.82 -0.01
C ILE A 174 -15.12 -38.45 0.66
N GLU A 175 -15.33 -38.39 1.97
CA GLU A 175 -15.26 -37.16 2.74
C GLU A 175 -13.90 -37.03 3.44
N LEU A 176 -13.27 -35.85 3.32
CA LEU A 176 -12.00 -35.52 3.95
C LEU A 176 -12.24 -34.42 4.99
N LEU A 177 -12.13 -34.79 6.27
CA LEU A 177 -12.30 -33.89 7.40
C LEU A 177 -10.94 -33.38 7.88
N TYR A 178 -10.80 -32.06 7.92
CA TYR A 178 -9.62 -31.35 8.43
C TYR A 178 -10.01 -29.97 8.97
N SER A 179 -9.18 -29.40 9.84
CA SER A 179 -9.40 -28.10 10.48
C SER A 179 -8.46 -27.04 9.95
N VAL A 180 -9.00 -25.93 9.45
CA VAL A 180 -8.23 -24.75 9.03
C VAL A 180 -7.62 -24.00 10.23
N ALA A 181 -8.15 -24.22 11.42
CA ALA A 181 -7.65 -23.60 12.65
C ALA A 181 -6.32 -24.20 13.13
N SER A 182 -5.92 -25.38 12.64
CA SER A 182 -4.64 -26.02 12.93
C SER A 182 -3.79 -26.13 11.67
N ASP A 183 -2.57 -25.58 11.72
CA ASP A 183 -1.62 -25.67 10.61
C ASP A 183 -1.25 -27.13 10.28
N GLN A 184 -1.16 -28.01 11.29
CA GLN A 184 -0.88 -29.44 11.10
C GLN A 184 -2.02 -30.14 10.34
N SER A 185 -3.27 -29.87 10.74
CA SER A 185 -4.45 -30.46 10.11
C SER A 185 -4.65 -29.95 8.68
N ARG A 186 -4.39 -28.66 8.42
CA ARG A 186 -4.40 -28.10 7.06
C ARG A 186 -3.36 -28.77 6.16
N VAL A 187 -2.13 -28.93 6.65
CA VAL A 187 -1.05 -29.61 5.90
C VAL A 187 -1.38 -31.10 5.67
N ALA A 188 -2.01 -31.76 6.64
CA ALA A 188 -2.50 -33.13 6.52
C ALA A 188 -3.58 -33.28 5.44
N GLY A 189 -4.58 -32.38 5.45
CA GLY A 189 -5.62 -32.32 4.44
C GLY A 189 -5.06 -32.11 3.03
N ASP A 190 -4.19 -31.11 2.83
CA ASP A 190 -3.57 -30.82 1.53
C ASP A 190 -2.77 -32.02 0.99
N ARG A 191 -2.05 -32.73 1.87
CA ARG A 191 -1.29 -33.93 1.50
C ARG A 191 -2.21 -35.10 1.17
N MET A 192 -3.26 -35.33 1.95
CA MET A 192 -4.19 -36.43 1.73
C MET A 192 -5.00 -36.22 0.45
N GLN A 193 -5.41 -34.98 0.16
CA GLN A 193 -6.06 -34.62 -1.10
C GLN A 193 -5.19 -34.99 -2.31
N MET A 194 -3.89 -34.66 -2.29
CA MET A 194 -2.95 -35.05 -3.34
C MET A 194 -2.81 -36.57 -3.49
N VAL A 195 -2.89 -37.33 -2.39
CA VAL A 195 -2.83 -38.80 -2.41
C VAL A 195 -4.11 -39.39 -3.00
N LEU A 196 -5.28 -38.93 -2.57
CA LEU A 196 -6.58 -39.35 -3.09
C LEU A 196 -6.72 -39.04 -4.58
N ASP A 197 -6.23 -37.88 -5.04
CA ASP A 197 -6.26 -37.51 -6.46
C ASP A 197 -5.38 -38.42 -7.34
N ARG A 198 -4.22 -38.82 -6.83
CA ARG A 198 -3.35 -39.80 -7.51
C ARG A 198 -3.97 -41.19 -7.52
N TRP A 199 -4.53 -41.61 -6.39
CA TRP A 199 -5.21 -42.90 -6.28
C TRP A 199 -6.40 -42.98 -7.23
N ARG A 200 -7.26 -41.95 -7.25
CA ARG A 200 -8.34 -41.80 -8.24
C ARG A 200 -7.81 -41.91 -9.68
N SER A 201 -6.70 -41.27 -9.99
CA SER A 201 -6.10 -41.33 -11.34
C SER A 201 -5.60 -42.74 -11.71
N LEU A 202 -5.02 -43.48 -10.76
CA LEU A 202 -4.63 -44.89 -10.96
C LEU A 202 -5.86 -45.78 -11.13
N TRP A 203 -6.87 -45.58 -10.30
CA TRP A 203 -8.13 -46.33 -10.31
C TRP A 203 -8.85 -46.15 -11.65
N VAL A 204 -8.93 -44.92 -12.17
CA VAL A 204 -9.44 -44.63 -13.52
C VAL A 204 -8.60 -45.29 -14.61
N LYS A 205 -7.27 -45.24 -14.51
CA LYS A 205 -6.37 -45.83 -15.50
C LYS A 205 -6.54 -47.34 -15.60
N GLU A 206 -6.58 -48.05 -14.49
CA GLU A 206 -6.77 -49.51 -14.47
C GLU A 206 -8.13 -49.92 -15.01
N ARG A 207 -9.18 -49.15 -14.69
CA ARG A 207 -10.53 -49.41 -15.20
C ARG A 207 -10.63 -49.28 -16.71
N LEU A 208 -10.03 -48.24 -17.27
CA LEU A 208 -9.98 -48.06 -18.73
C LEU A 208 -9.24 -49.20 -19.44
N ILE A 209 -8.13 -49.66 -18.86
CA ILE A 209 -7.36 -50.79 -19.40
C ILE A 209 -8.21 -52.07 -19.38
N ARG A 210 -8.99 -52.33 -18.31
CA ARG A 210 -9.88 -53.50 -18.22
C ARG A 210 -10.99 -53.47 -19.28
N GLU A 211 -11.54 -52.29 -19.56
CA GLU A 211 -12.58 -52.07 -20.59
C GLU A 211 -12.01 -51.99 -22.02
N GLY A 212 -10.70 -52.21 -22.20
CA GLY A 212 -10.04 -52.16 -23.51
C GLY A 212 -9.93 -50.75 -24.10
N ILE A 213 -10.17 -49.71 -23.30
CA ILE A 213 -10.07 -48.30 -23.70
C ILE A 213 -8.63 -47.86 -23.49
N ASP A 214 -8.01 -47.31 -24.54
CA ASP A 214 -6.65 -46.79 -24.44
C ASP A 214 -6.59 -45.61 -23.46
N ALA A 215 -5.92 -45.81 -22.32
CA ALA A 215 -5.75 -44.81 -21.28
C ALA A 215 -4.99 -43.56 -21.76
N SER A 216 -4.31 -43.63 -22.90
CA SER A 216 -3.68 -42.47 -23.55
C SER A 216 -4.71 -41.40 -23.99
N ALA A 217 -5.97 -41.80 -24.25
CA ALA A 217 -7.03 -40.88 -24.64
C ALA A 217 -7.41 -39.86 -23.54
N LEU A 218 -7.21 -40.19 -22.27
CA LEU A 218 -7.44 -39.27 -21.13
C LEU A 218 -6.26 -38.33 -20.85
N ARG A 219 -5.07 -38.65 -21.36
CA ARG A 219 -3.86 -37.81 -21.25
C ARG A 219 -3.30 -37.53 -22.65
N PRO A 220 -4.05 -36.78 -23.48
CA PRO A 220 -3.69 -36.55 -24.88
C PRO A 220 -2.36 -35.81 -25.06
N PHE A 221 -1.87 -35.12 -24.03
CA PHE A 221 -0.57 -34.47 -24.02
C PHE A 221 0.04 -34.47 -22.61
N GLU A 222 1.36 -34.54 -22.55
CA GLU A 222 2.12 -34.26 -21.34
C GLU A 222 2.67 -32.82 -21.43
N ILE A 223 2.38 -32.00 -20.43
CA ILE A 223 2.94 -30.65 -20.36
C ILE A 223 4.36 -30.75 -19.81
N GLU A 224 5.35 -30.80 -20.68
CA GLU A 224 6.74 -30.66 -20.30
C GLU A 224 7.08 -29.18 -20.10
N SER A 225 7.06 -28.73 -18.84
CA SER A 225 7.43 -27.35 -18.49
C SER A 225 8.95 -27.21 -18.51
N ARG A 226 9.50 -26.67 -19.60
CA ARG A 226 10.93 -26.35 -19.70
C ARG A 226 11.19 -24.88 -19.34
N ASP A 227 11.86 -24.66 -18.21
CA ASP A 227 12.35 -23.34 -17.83
C ASP A 227 13.48 -22.89 -18.77
N ILE A 228 13.19 -21.87 -19.57
CA ILE A 228 14.12 -21.26 -20.53
C ILE A 228 15.04 -20.21 -19.89
N ALA A 229 14.85 -19.87 -18.60
CA ALA A 229 15.65 -18.87 -17.93
C ALA A 229 17.09 -19.35 -17.75
N PRO A 230 18.10 -18.56 -18.18
CA PRO A 230 19.50 -18.84 -17.89
C PRO A 230 19.72 -19.06 -16.39
N GLU A 231 20.59 -20.02 -16.02
CA GLU A 231 20.85 -20.32 -14.60
C GLU A 231 21.34 -19.09 -13.80
N SER A 232 22.07 -18.17 -14.45
CA SER A 232 22.52 -16.91 -13.86
C SER A 232 21.36 -16.00 -13.46
N THR A 233 20.36 -15.84 -14.33
CA THR A 233 19.16 -15.03 -14.08
C THR A 233 18.30 -15.65 -12.98
N ARG A 234 18.23 -16.99 -12.93
CA ARG A 234 17.48 -17.73 -11.91
C ARG A 234 18.06 -17.51 -10.51
N ARG A 235 19.39 -17.60 -10.39
CA ARG A 235 20.11 -17.30 -9.14
C ARG A 235 20.01 -15.82 -8.77
N ALA A 236 20.00 -14.92 -9.76
CA ALA A 236 19.94 -13.48 -9.53
C ALA A 236 18.54 -12.95 -9.14
N ALA A 237 17.45 -13.62 -9.55
CA ALA A 237 16.08 -13.11 -9.37
C ALA A 237 15.64 -12.96 -7.90
N PHE A 238 16.12 -13.83 -7.01
CA PHE A 238 15.86 -13.67 -5.57
C PHE A 238 16.68 -12.50 -5.00
N TRP A 239 17.97 -12.45 -5.34
CA TRP A 239 18.89 -11.43 -4.86
C TRP A 239 18.61 -10.03 -5.42
N SER A 240 18.03 -9.93 -6.63
CA SER A 240 17.64 -8.65 -7.26
C SER A 240 16.53 -7.93 -6.50
N LYS A 241 15.68 -8.67 -5.79
CA LYS A 241 14.64 -8.13 -4.91
C LYS A 241 15.16 -7.91 -3.49
N LEU A 242 15.91 -8.87 -2.96
CA LEU A 242 16.33 -8.86 -1.55
C LEU A 242 17.46 -7.84 -1.26
N LEU A 243 18.50 -7.78 -2.09
CA LEU A 243 19.67 -6.94 -1.78
C LEU A 243 19.37 -5.43 -1.79
N PRO A 244 18.69 -4.86 -2.81
CA PRO A 244 18.38 -3.43 -2.81
C PRO A 244 17.45 -3.08 -1.64
N PHE A 245 16.51 -3.96 -1.30
CA PHE A 245 15.61 -3.80 -0.16
C PHE A 245 16.37 -3.69 1.15
N VAL A 246 17.21 -4.69 1.45
CA VAL A 246 17.94 -4.71 2.71
C VAL A 246 18.87 -3.51 2.79
N MET A 247 19.63 -3.22 1.73
CA MET A 247 20.49 -2.03 1.73
C MET A 247 19.72 -0.75 2.00
N LEU A 248 18.55 -0.56 1.39
CA LEU A 248 17.80 0.67 1.50
C LEU A 248 17.24 0.87 2.91
N VAL A 249 16.75 -0.20 3.54
CA VAL A 249 16.32 -0.20 4.94
C VAL A 249 17.51 0.15 5.85
N TRP A 250 18.71 -0.38 5.59
CA TRP A 250 19.90 -0.10 6.40
C TRP A 250 20.56 1.23 6.14
N ALA A 251 20.50 1.75 4.92
CA ALA A 251 20.91 3.10 4.61
C ALA A 251 20.06 4.09 5.42
N MET A 252 18.76 3.81 5.54
CA MET A 252 17.85 4.61 6.35
C MET A 252 18.12 4.45 7.86
N THR A 253 18.06 3.24 8.42
CA THR A 253 18.26 3.03 9.87
C THR A 253 19.66 3.43 10.32
N GLY A 254 20.67 3.21 9.48
CA GLY A 254 22.06 3.62 9.70
C GLY A 254 22.27 5.14 9.66
N ALA A 255 21.36 5.90 9.06
CA ALA A 255 21.37 7.36 9.13
C ALA A 255 20.69 7.90 10.40
N PHE A 256 19.70 7.18 10.93
CA PHE A 256 18.80 7.70 11.96
C PHE A 256 19.48 7.85 13.32
N TYR A 257 20.16 6.79 13.78
CA TYR A 257 20.86 6.82 15.07
C TYR A 257 21.97 7.88 15.12
N PRO A 258 22.90 7.97 14.14
CA PRO A 258 23.88 9.04 14.10
C PRO A 258 23.25 10.44 14.04
N ALA A 259 22.22 10.64 13.22
CA ALA A 259 21.58 11.95 13.10
C ALA A 259 20.95 12.42 14.42
N ILE A 260 20.31 11.51 15.16
CA ILE A 260 19.73 11.80 16.48
C ILE A 260 20.84 12.19 17.45
N ASP A 261 21.92 11.41 17.56
CA ASP A 261 22.98 11.67 18.53
C ASP A 261 23.77 12.95 18.20
N LEU A 262 24.07 13.18 16.93
CA LEU A 262 24.86 14.33 16.44
C LEU A 262 24.12 15.66 16.51
N VAL A 263 22.79 15.66 16.66
CA VAL A 263 22.00 16.90 16.69
C VAL A 263 21.17 16.99 17.97
N ALA A 264 20.18 16.12 18.12
CA ALA A 264 19.32 16.12 19.30
C ALA A 264 20.10 15.74 20.56
N GLY A 265 21.04 14.81 20.46
CA GLY A 265 21.92 14.41 21.55
C GLY A 265 22.94 15.50 21.92
N GLU A 266 23.51 16.21 20.95
CA GLU A 266 24.37 17.37 21.24
C GLU A 266 23.61 18.54 21.87
N LYS A 267 22.37 18.77 21.43
CA LYS A 267 21.47 19.79 21.98
C LYS A 267 21.06 19.45 23.42
N GLU A 268 20.72 18.19 23.69
CA GLU A 268 20.44 17.69 25.04
C GLU A 268 21.65 17.86 25.98
N ARG A 269 22.87 17.74 25.46
CA ARG A 269 24.13 17.89 26.21
C ARG A 269 24.60 19.34 26.37
N GLY A 270 23.96 20.31 25.71
CA GLY A 270 24.41 21.70 25.70
C GLY A 270 25.72 21.95 24.93
N THR A 271 26.14 21.01 24.07
CA THR A 271 27.38 21.13 23.30
C THR A 271 27.17 21.77 21.93
N LEU A 272 25.93 21.77 21.42
CA LEU A 272 25.60 22.36 20.12
C LEU A 272 25.80 23.88 20.13
N GLU A 273 25.47 24.54 21.25
CA GLU A 273 25.63 25.97 21.49
C GLU A 273 27.09 26.39 21.39
N THR A 274 28.00 25.58 21.95
CA THR A 274 29.43 25.84 21.86
C THR A 274 29.96 25.78 20.42
N LEU A 275 29.38 24.90 19.59
CA LEU A 275 29.72 24.79 18.17
C LEU A 275 29.20 25.99 17.37
N LEU A 276 28.03 26.53 17.72
CA LEU A 276 27.45 27.71 17.06
C LEU A 276 28.17 29.01 17.41
N CYS A 277 28.82 29.08 18.57
CA CYS A 277 29.70 30.19 18.95
C CYS A 277 31.07 30.14 18.25
N SER A 278 31.39 29.05 17.56
CA SER A 278 32.64 28.92 16.80
C SER A 278 32.60 29.74 15.49
N PRO A 279 33.76 30.10 14.89
CA PRO A 279 33.81 30.87 13.64
C PRO A 279 33.44 30.03 12.39
N ALA A 280 32.57 29.02 12.55
CA ALA A 280 32.06 28.16 11.48
C ALA A 280 30.68 28.64 11.00
N LEU A 281 30.45 28.61 9.70
CA LEU A 281 29.14 28.92 9.13
C LEU A 281 28.14 27.80 9.43
N ARG A 282 26.86 28.14 9.60
CA ARG A 282 25.78 27.14 9.82
C ARG A 282 25.75 26.08 8.70
N GLY A 283 25.98 26.50 7.46
CA GLY A 283 26.12 25.60 6.32
C GLY A 283 27.34 24.67 6.42
N GLU A 284 28.48 25.14 6.94
CA GLU A 284 29.68 24.31 7.15
C GLU A 284 29.42 23.22 8.20
N ILE A 285 28.70 23.57 9.28
CA ILE A 285 28.28 22.63 10.33
C ILE A 285 27.38 21.54 9.74
N VAL A 286 26.37 21.93 8.96
CA VAL A 286 25.44 20.99 8.33
C VAL A 286 26.15 20.03 7.38
N TRP A 287 27.04 20.52 6.51
CA TRP A 287 27.80 19.67 5.60
C TRP A 287 28.73 18.70 6.34
N GLY A 288 29.38 19.14 7.42
CA GLY A 288 30.23 18.28 8.25
C GLY A 288 29.45 17.16 8.93
N LYS A 289 28.31 17.48 9.55
CA LYS A 289 27.42 16.50 10.19
C LYS A 289 26.79 15.57 9.15
N LEU A 290 26.31 16.10 8.03
CA LEU A 290 25.74 15.30 6.94
C LEU A 290 26.74 14.28 6.39
N ALA A 291 27.99 14.68 6.17
CA ALA A 291 29.04 13.76 5.72
C ALA A 291 29.28 12.64 6.74
N ALA A 292 29.29 12.95 8.04
CA ALA A 292 29.46 11.94 9.09
C ALA A 292 28.29 10.94 9.10
N VAL A 293 27.04 11.42 9.14
CA VAL A 293 25.85 10.57 9.10
C VAL A 293 25.83 9.70 7.84
N THR A 294 26.17 10.28 6.68
CA THR A 294 26.22 9.55 5.40
C THR A 294 27.25 8.42 5.43
N THR A 295 28.44 8.66 5.97
CA THR A 295 29.48 7.62 6.14
C THR A 295 29.00 6.48 7.03
N PHE A 296 28.35 6.79 8.18
CA PHE A 296 27.79 5.77 9.07
C PHE A 296 26.66 4.97 8.41
N SER A 297 25.79 5.64 7.66
CA SER A 297 24.73 5.01 6.87
C SER A 297 25.29 4.03 5.83
N ILE A 298 26.28 4.47 5.04
CA ILE A 298 26.96 3.62 4.05
C ILE A 298 27.64 2.43 4.74
N MET A 299 28.39 2.68 5.82
CA MET A 299 29.08 1.64 6.58
C MET A 299 28.10 0.59 7.12
N THR A 300 26.98 1.02 7.70
CA THR A 300 25.92 0.13 8.20
C THR A 300 25.38 -0.75 7.08
N SER A 301 25.02 -0.16 5.95
CA SER A 301 24.48 -0.90 4.81
C SER A 301 25.49 -1.92 4.26
N LEU A 302 26.77 -1.52 4.14
CA LEU A 302 27.82 -2.42 3.66
C LEU A 302 28.10 -3.58 4.62
N LEU A 303 28.18 -3.31 5.93
CA LEU A 303 28.35 -4.36 6.94
C LEU A 303 27.21 -5.38 6.89
N ASN A 304 25.98 -4.92 6.64
CA ASN A 304 24.83 -5.80 6.47
C ASN A 304 24.91 -6.67 5.22
N VAL A 305 25.26 -6.08 4.06
CA VAL A 305 25.45 -6.85 2.82
C VAL A 305 26.54 -7.91 3.00
N VAL A 306 27.65 -7.56 3.64
CA VAL A 306 28.74 -8.51 3.96
C VAL A 306 28.25 -9.58 4.93
N SER A 307 27.51 -9.22 5.98
CA SER A 307 26.95 -10.19 6.94
C SER A 307 26.01 -11.19 6.27
N MET A 308 25.09 -10.71 5.42
CA MET A 308 24.18 -11.55 4.66
C MET A 308 24.93 -12.48 3.70
N GLN A 309 25.95 -11.96 3.02
CA GLN A 309 26.78 -12.76 2.12
C GLN A 309 27.46 -13.91 2.87
N LEU A 310 28.06 -13.64 4.03
CA LEU A 310 28.71 -14.65 4.87
C LEU A 310 27.69 -15.67 5.40
N THR A 311 26.53 -15.19 5.88
CA THR A 311 25.44 -16.02 6.38
C THR A 311 24.92 -16.97 5.31
N ALA A 312 24.68 -16.46 4.10
CA ALA A 312 24.22 -17.26 2.98
C ALA A 312 25.23 -18.37 2.68
N THR A 313 26.52 -18.04 2.54
CA THR A 313 27.56 -19.04 2.27
C THR A 313 27.68 -20.10 3.36
N PHE A 314 27.54 -19.70 4.63
CA PHE A 314 27.62 -20.60 5.76
C PHE A 314 26.39 -21.52 5.85
N ALA A 315 25.18 -20.97 5.71
CA ALA A 315 23.93 -21.72 5.74
C ALA A 315 23.87 -22.76 4.60
N PHE A 316 24.29 -22.39 3.38
CA PHE A 316 24.35 -23.33 2.26
C PHE A 316 25.34 -24.47 2.50
N HIS A 317 26.49 -24.18 3.12
CA HIS A 317 27.48 -25.20 3.47
C HIS A 317 26.93 -26.16 4.54
N GLN A 318 26.22 -25.67 5.55
CA GLN A 318 25.73 -26.48 6.65
C GLN A 318 24.54 -27.39 6.27
N LEU A 319 23.75 -27.01 5.27
CA LEU A 319 22.60 -27.79 4.84
C LEU A 319 22.92 -28.93 3.87
N GLY A 320 24.17 -29.09 3.42
CA GLY A 320 24.52 -30.09 2.41
C GLY A 320 23.81 -29.88 1.06
N LEU A 321 23.17 -28.72 0.84
CA LEU A 321 22.42 -28.37 -0.37
C LEU A 321 23.32 -28.05 -1.57
N SER A 322 24.61 -28.42 -1.51
CA SER A 322 25.59 -28.16 -2.56
C SER A 322 25.42 -29.03 -3.81
N GLN A 323 24.49 -30.00 -3.84
CA GLN A 323 24.36 -30.97 -4.94
C GLN A 323 22.98 -31.10 -5.61
N GLY A 324 22.01 -30.22 -5.38
CA GLY A 324 20.73 -30.36 -6.10
C GLY A 324 19.92 -29.07 -6.21
N ASN A 325 19.75 -28.59 -7.45
CA ASN A 325 18.73 -27.63 -7.96
C ASN A 325 18.30 -26.44 -7.08
N ALA A 326 19.06 -26.07 -6.05
CA ALA A 326 18.74 -24.94 -5.21
C ALA A 326 18.99 -23.66 -6.02
N ALA A 327 17.89 -23.00 -6.40
CA ALA A 327 17.85 -21.74 -7.12
C ALA A 327 18.53 -20.55 -6.39
N MET A 328 19.16 -20.76 -5.24
CA MET A 328 19.92 -19.73 -4.52
C MET A 328 21.43 -20.01 -4.59
N GLY A 329 22.10 -19.46 -5.60
CA GLY A 329 23.55 -19.30 -5.58
C GLY A 329 23.98 -18.11 -4.73
N SER A 330 25.29 -17.88 -4.59
CA SER A 330 25.81 -16.63 -4.01
C SER A 330 25.35 -15.43 -4.85
N PRO A 331 25.10 -14.26 -4.23
CA PRO A 331 24.70 -13.09 -4.97
C PRO A 331 25.80 -12.66 -5.95
N PRO A 332 25.44 -12.18 -7.15
CA PRO A 332 26.41 -11.85 -8.18
C PRO A 332 27.24 -10.62 -7.78
N ILE A 333 28.57 -10.69 -7.94
CA ILE A 333 29.50 -9.60 -7.63
C ILE A 333 29.15 -8.31 -8.41
N GLY A 334 28.69 -8.45 -9.65
CA GLY A 334 28.21 -7.33 -10.46
C GLY A 334 27.05 -6.56 -9.81
N ALA A 335 26.15 -7.26 -9.12
CA ALA A 335 25.06 -6.61 -8.37
C ALA A 335 25.59 -5.77 -7.22
N MET A 336 26.63 -6.24 -6.52
CA MET A 336 27.24 -5.53 -5.39
C MET A 336 27.85 -4.19 -5.82
N LEU A 337 28.41 -4.12 -7.03
CA LEU A 337 28.96 -2.87 -7.58
C LEU A 337 27.86 -1.85 -7.88
N TRP A 338 26.77 -2.28 -8.54
CA TRP A 338 25.64 -1.39 -8.83
C TRP A 338 24.94 -0.93 -7.55
N LEU A 339 24.82 -1.81 -6.56
CA LEU A 339 24.34 -1.48 -5.23
C LEU A 339 25.22 -0.42 -4.57
N LEU A 340 26.54 -0.60 -4.54
CA LEU A 340 27.47 0.37 -3.95
C LEU A 340 27.32 1.76 -4.58
N LEU A 341 27.14 1.84 -5.91
CA LEU A 341 26.94 3.10 -6.61
C LEU A 341 25.63 3.79 -6.20
N ALA A 342 24.53 3.02 -6.09
CA ALA A 342 23.23 3.52 -5.67
C ALA A 342 23.17 3.87 -4.17
N LEU A 343 24.00 3.24 -3.35
CA LEU A 343 24.03 3.43 -1.90
C LEU A 343 24.39 4.87 -1.52
N PHE A 344 25.36 5.49 -2.20
CA PHE A 344 25.82 6.83 -1.88
C PHE A 344 24.70 7.89 -1.91
N PRO A 345 23.98 8.11 -3.04
CA PRO A 345 22.92 9.11 -3.09
C PRO A 345 21.73 8.80 -2.16
N LEU A 346 21.40 7.52 -1.95
CA LEU A 346 20.33 7.12 -1.04
C LEU A 346 20.70 7.35 0.42
N SER A 347 21.92 6.99 0.83
CA SER A 347 22.44 7.28 2.17
C SER A 347 22.48 8.78 2.43
N ALA A 348 22.92 9.59 1.46
CA ALA A 348 22.92 11.05 1.60
C ALA A 348 21.50 11.62 1.72
N LEU A 349 20.53 11.08 0.97
CA LEU A 349 19.12 11.48 1.04
C LEU A 349 18.54 11.20 2.43
N PHE A 350 18.67 9.97 2.94
CA PHE A 350 18.16 9.64 4.27
C PHE A 350 18.91 10.39 5.37
N SER A 351 20.22 10.61 5.22
CA SER A 351 21.01 11.37 6.18
C SER A 351 20.57 12.83 6.27
N SER A 352 20.30 13.48 5.14
CA SER A 352 19.82 14.87 5.12
C SER A 352 18.40 15.01 5.69
N LEU A 353 17.51 14.08 5.38
CA LEU A 353 16.16 14.03 5.98
C LEU A 353 16.22 13.78 7.49
N ALA A 354 17.01 12.79 7.93
CA ALA A 354 17.18 12.46 9.34
C ALA A 354 17.78 13.64 10.12
N LEU A 355 18.78 14.33 9.57
CA LEU A 355 19.41 15.50 10.18
C LEU A 355 18.42 16.66 10.34
N ALA A 356 17.60 16.93 9.31
CA ALA A 356 16.60 17.98 9.35
C ALA A 356 15.52 17.71 10.41
N VAL A 357 15.02 16.47 10.49
CA VAL A 357 14.03 16.05 11.49
C VAL A 357 14.63 16.06 12.91
N ALA A 358 15.84 15.54 13.07
CA ALA A 358 16.53 15.51 14.37
C ALA A 358 16.81 16.91 14.93
N ALA A 359 17.05 17.91 14.06
CA ALA A 359 17.24 19.30 14.48
C ALA A 359 16.01 19.89 15.19
N MET A 360 14.81 19.38 14.90
CA MET A 360 13.56 19.83 15.53
C MET A 360 13.38 19.28 16.95
N ALA A 361 14.09 18.23 17.33
CA ALA A 361 13.96 17.59 18.64
C ALA A 361 14.72 18.35 19.73
N ARG A 362 14.26 18.24 20.98
CA ARG A 362 14.98 18.75 22.16
C ARG A 362 15.87 17.71 22.80
N SER A 363 15.46 16.45 22.73
CA SER A 363 16.18 15.32 23.31
C SER A 363 16.34 14.20 22.30
N SER A 364 17.27 13.29 22.59
CA SER A 364 17.49 12.08 21.79
C SER A 364 16.22 11.21 21.72
N LYS A 365 15.41 11.20 22.79
CA LYS A 365 14.12 10.49 22.84
C LYS A 365 13.08 11.12 21.92
N GLU A 366 12.94 12.45 21.95
CA GLU A 366 12.05 13.17 21.01
C GLU A 366 12.48 12.98 19.55
N GLY A 367 13.80 12.99 19.30
CA GLY A 367 14.36 12.71 17.98
C GLY A 367 13.89 11.36 17.45
N GLN A 368 13.96 10.31 18.28
CA GLN A 368 13.46 9.00 17.88
C GLN A 368 11.98 9.02 17.48
N TYR A 369 11.12 9.72 18.24
CA TYR A 369 9.70 9.84 17.89
C TYR A 369 9.45 10.63 16.61
N TYR A 370 10.21 11.70 16.35
CA TYR A 370 10.06 12.49 15.13
C TYR A 370 10.54 11.77 13.87
N LEU A 371 11.50 10.85 13.99
CA LEU A 371 11.95 10.02 12.87
C LEU A 371 10.99 8.83 12.57
N MET A 372 10.07 8.47 13.46
CA MET A 372 9.10 7.38 13.20
C MET A 372 8.13 7.69 12.05
N PRO A 373 7.49 8.87 11.95
CA PRO A 373 6.69 9.24 10.77
C PRO A 373 7.50 9.20 9.48
N LEU A 374 8.78 9.58 9.53
CA LEU A 374 9.67 9.49 8.36
C LEU A 374 9.83 8.02 7.93
N MET A 375 10.04 7.08 8.87
CA MET A 375 10.02 5.63 8.57
C MET A 375 8.70 5.18 7.94
N MET A 376 7.57 5.64 8.48
CA MET A 376 6.24 5.22 8.00
C MET A 376 5.99 5.66 6.56
N VAL A 377 6.52 6.82 6.15
CA VAL A 377 6.40 7.31 4.77
C VAL A 377 7.39 6.60 3.84
N THR A 378 8.61 6.32 4.28
CA THR A 378 9.63 5.71 3.43
C THR A 378 9.44 4.20 3.26
N LEU A 379 8.92 3.49 4.27
CA LEU A 379 8.76 2.04 4.23
C LEU A 379 7.86 1.56 3.06
N PRO A 380 6.67 2.15 2.80
CA PRO A 380 5.88 1.81 1.62
C PRO A 380 6.65 2.01 0.29
N LEU A 381 7.44 3.08 0.17
CA LEU A 381 8.24 3.35 -1.05
C LEU A 381 9.28 2.26 -1.29
N VAL A 382 9.78 1.65 -0.22
CA VAL A 382 10.74 0.54 -0.25
C VAL A 382 10.05 -0.80 -0.53
N LEU A 383 8.78 -0.97 -0.10
CA LEU A 383 8.01 -2.20 -0.26
C LEU A 383 7.39 -2.33 -1.66
N VAL A 384 6.99 -1.24 -2.31
CA VAL A 384 6.36 -1.26 -3.64
C VAL A 384 7.15 -2.10 -4.66
N PRO A 385 8.48 -1.94 -4.80
CA PRO A 385 9.28 -2.74 -5.75
C PRO A 385 9.34 -4.26 -5.50
N LEU A 386 8.92 -4.72 -4.31
CA LEU A 386 8.85 -6.14 -3.97
C LEU A 386 7.56 -6.79 -4.49
N LEU A 387 6.54 -5.99 -4.80
CA LEU A 387 5.27 -6.49 -5.28
C LEU A 387 5.43 -7.14 -6.67
N PRO A 388 4.69 -8.23 -6.94
CA PRO A 388 4.69 -8.83 -8.27
C PRO A 388 4.13 -7.84 -9.31
N GLY A 389 4.71 -7.84 -10.51
CA GLY A 389 4.28 -6.97 -11.61
C GLY A 389 4.86 -5.55 -11.61
N THR A 390 5.55 -5.10 -10.56
CA THR A 390 6.21 -3.79 -10.59
C THR A 390 7.53 -3.86 -11.36
N THR A 391 7.60 -3.17 -12.49
CA THR A 391 8.79 -3.05 -13.35
C THR A 391 9.29 -1.61 -13.39
N LEU A 392 10.51 -1.42 -13.91
CA LEU A 392 11.05 -0.10 -14.14
C LEU A 392 10.34 0.56 -15.34
N SER A 393 9.48 1.53 -15.05
CA SER A 393 8.75 2.34 -16.03
C SER A 393 8.98 3.83 -15.78
N LEU A 394 8.52 4.67 -16.70
CA LEU A 394 8.57 6.13 -16.54
C LEU A 394 7.87 6.59 -15.25
N GLY A 395 6.68 6.05 -14.95
CA GLY A 395 5.94 6.38 -13.74
C GLY A 395 6.65 5.96 -12.46
N THR A 396 7.09 4.71 -12.36
CA THR A 396 7.79 4.21 -11.16
C THR A 396 9.16 4.87 -10.97
N SER A 397 9.79 5.33 -12.05
CA SER A 397 11.06 6.07 -12.00
C SER A 397 10.92 7.46 -11.37
N LEU A 398 9.72 8.06 -11.45
CA LEU A 398 9.41 9.35 -10.84
C LEU A 398 9.17 9.26 -9.32
N ILE A 399 8.90 8.06 -8.80
CA ILE A 399 8.67 7.84 -7.38
C ILE A 399 10.02 7.89 -6.64
N PRO A 400 10.21 8.82 -5.68
CA PRO A 400 11.45 8.90 -4.91
C PRO A 400 11.74 7.58 -4.22
N VAL A 401 13.03 7.21 -4.14
CA VAL A 401 13.51 5.95 -3.53
C VAL A 401 13.13 4.68 -4.33
N THR A 402 11.85 4.50 -4.67
CA THR A 402 11.34 3.38 -5.49
C THR A 402 12.01 3.31 -6.86
N GLY A 403 12.16 4.44 -7.55
CA GLY A 403 12.83 4.48 -8.86
C GLY A 403 14.28 4.01 -8.80
N MET A 404 15.04 4.41 -7.77
CA MET A 404 16.42 3.95 -7.56
C MET A 404 16.48 2.46 -7.25
N PHE A 405 15.56 1.95 -6.44
CA PHE A 405 15.45 0.51 -6.18
C PHE A 405 15.23 -0.27 -7.48
N LEU A 406 14.23 0.12 -8.28
CA LEU A 406 13.88 -0.58 -9.51
C LEU A 406 14.99 -0.48 -10.56
N LEU A 407 15.71 0.64 -10.59
CA LEU A 407 16.90 0.80 -11.42
C LEU A 407 17.98 -0.21 -11.05
N VAL A 408 18.32 -0.32 -9.75
CA VAL A 408 19.30 -1.32 -9.29
C VAL A 408 18.79 -2.73 -9.57
N ARG A 409 17.52 -3.02 -9.30
CA ARG A 409 16.91 -4.32 -9.60
C ARG A 409 17.06 -4.68 -11.08
N ALA A 410 16.75 -3.77 -12.00
CA ALA A 410 16.91 -3.97 -13.44
C ALA A 410 18.38 -4.23 -13.83
N LEU A 411 19.33 -3.50 -13.24
CA LEU A 411 20.77 -3.73 -13.43
C LEU A 411 21.23 -5.10 -12.91
N VAL A 412 20.70 -5.56 -11.77
CA VAL A 412 20.99 -6.89 -11.20
C VAL A 412 20.39 -8.00 -12.05
N GLU A 413 19.20 -7.78 -12.62
CA GLU A 413 18.53 -8.73 -13.53
C GLU A 413 19.16 -8.76 -14.93
N GLY A 414 20.13 -7.87 -15.22
CA GLY A 414 20.82 -7.78 -16.51
C GLY A 414 20.05 -7.00 -17.58
N GLN A 415 18.97 -6.30 -17.21
CA GLN A 415 18.14 -5.48 -18.09
C GLN A 415 18.77 -4.08 -18.28
N TYR A 416 19.95 -4.05 -18.90
CA TYR A 416 20.73 -2.81 -19.04
C TYR A 416 20.07 -1.77 -19.96
N SER A 417 19.32 -2.20 -20.97
CA SER A 417 18.60 -1.31 -21.88
C SER A 417 17.54 -0.49 -21.14
N GLU A 418 16.69 -1.17 -20.37
CA GLU A 418 15.64 -0.55 -19.56
C GLU A 418 16.23 0.36 -18.48
N ALA A 419 17.31 -0.08 -17.83
CA ALA A 419 18.00 0.71 -16.82
C ALA A 419 18.60 2.00 -17.41
N LEU A 420 19.24 1.93 -18.58
CA LEU A 420 19.88 3.08 -19.22
C LEU A 420 18.83 4.11 -19.69
N LEU A 421 17.70 3.65 -20.20
CA LEU A 421 16.60 4.52 -20.64
C LEU A 421 16.04 5.36 -19.49
N HIS A 422 15.87 4.76 -18.32
CA HIS A 422 15.25 5.40 -17.16
C HIS A 422 16.24 6.08 -16.21
N LEU A 423 17.55 5.83 -16.34
CA LEU A 423 18.62 6.41 -15.52
C LEU A 423 18.53 7.94 -15.40
N PRO A 424 18.31 8.74 -16.47
CA PRO A 424 18.25 10.20 -16.35
C PRO A 424 17.10 10.68 -15.46
N VAL A 425 15.94 10.03 -15.56
CA VAL A 425 14.75 10.36 -14.77
C VAL A 425 14.98 10.03 -13.30
N VAL A 426 15.49 8.83 -13.01
CA VAL A 426 15.81 8.39 -11.65
C VAL A 426 16.88 9.29 -11.02
N ALA A 427 17.93 9.65 -11.78
CA ALA A 427 18.96 10.56 -11.31
C ALA A 427 18.38 11.95 -11.01
N LEU A 428 17.58 12.52 -11.92
CA LEU A 428 16.95 13.83 -11.74
C LEU A 428 16.10 13.86 -10.45
N VAL A 429 15.25 12.86 -10.24
CA VAL A 429 14.41 12.78 -9.04
C VAL A 429 15.25 12.59 -7.79
N THR A 430 16.22 11.68 -7.81
CA THR A 430 17.06 11.38 -6.63
C THR A 430 17.89 12.60 -6.22
N PHE A 431 18.58 13.24 -7.16
CA PHE A 431 19.36 14.45 -6.89
C PHE A 431 18.48 15.66 -6.57
N GLY A 432 17.28 15.76 -7.15
CA GLY A 432 16.28 16.77 -6.82
C GLY A 432 15.80 16.64 -5.36
N CYS A 433 15.39 15.44 -4.96
CA CYS A 433 15.00 15.15 -3.57
C CYS A 433 16.15 15.38 -2.60
N LEU A 434 17.37 14.94 -2.93
CA LEU A 434 18.55 15.18 -2.11
C LEU A 434 18.83 16.69 -1.95
N SER A 435 18.78 17.45 -3.04
CA SER A 435 19.00 18.89 -3.00
C SER A 435 17.95 19.60 -2.13
N LEU A 436 16.69 19.17 -2.21
CA LEU A 436 15.61 19.70 -1.39
C LEU A 436 15.80 19.35 0.10
N ALA A 437 16.16 18.10 0.40
CA ALA A 437 16.39 17.63 1.75
C ALA A 437 17.60 18.32 2.42
N VAL A 438 18.71 18.51 1.69
CA VAL A 438 19.87 19.26 2.18
C VAL A 438 19.51 20.73 2.46
N ARG A 439 18.79 21.38 1.54
CA ARG A 439 18.31 22.76 1.76
C ARG A 439 17.38 22.85 2.96
N TRP A 440 16.53 21.85 3.16
CA TRP A 440 15.65 21.80 4.31
C TRP A 440 16.44 21.65 5.62
N ALA A 441 17.43 20.76 5.66
CA ALA A 441 18.35 20.62 6.80
C ALA A 441 19.08 21.94 7.11
N GLN A 442 19.62 22.63 6.10
CA GLN A 442 20.26 23.93 6.27
C GLN A 442 19.33 24.97 6.89
N ARG A 443 18.10 25.08 6.38
CA ARG A 443 17.08 26.00 6.93
C ARG A 443 16.72 25.70 8.38
N GLN A 444 16.69 24.43 8.79
CA GLN A 444 16.44 24.09 10.20
C GLN A 444 17.58 24.58 11.10
N PHE A 445 18.83 24.47 10.65
CA PHE A 445 19.99 24.98 11.39
C PHE A 445 20.07 26.50 11.41
N GLU A 446 19.53 27.17 10.39
CA GLU A 446 19.43 28.64 10.34
C GLU A 446 18.32 29.20 11.25
N ASN A 447 17.30 28.41 11.56
CA ASN A 447 16.18 28.85 12.39
C ASN A 447 16.48 28.70 13.89
N GLU A 448 16.61 29.82 14.60
CA GLU A 448 16.91 29.83 16.04
C GLU A 448 15.77 29.29 16.89
N ASP A 449 14.51 29.49 16.50
CA ASP A 449 13.35 28.97 17.24
C ASP A 449 13.34 27.43 17.26
N VAL A 450 13.88 26.81 16.21
CA VAL A 450 14.01 25.35 16.11
C VAL A 450 15.16 24.88 16.99
N LEU A 451 16.29 25.60 16.96
CA LEU A 451 17.47 25.26 17.73
C LEU A 451 17.33 25.52 19.25
N PHE A 452 16.66 26.59 19.66
CA PHE A 452 16.58 27.08 21.04
C PHE A 452 15.15 27.08 21.58
N ARG A 453 14.50 25.93 21.46
CA ARG A 453 13.09 25.81 21.82
C ARG A 453 12.92 25.58 23.32
N ASP A 454 12.76 26.64 24.12
CA ASP A 454 12.50 26.56 25.56
C ASP A 454 11.14 25.88 25.86
N GLY A 455 11.14 24.96 26.81
CA GLY A 455 9.99 24.11 27.13
C GLY A 455 9.08 24.70 28.18
N GLU A 456 7.95 25.26 27.78
CA GLU A 456 6.79 25.31 28.68
C GLU A 456 6.37 23.87 29.02
N GLN A 457 6.36 23.54 30.32
CA GLN A 457 5.89 22.25 30.80
C GLN A 457 4.39 22.13 30.52
N TRP A 458 4.02 21.14 29.71
CA TRP A 458 2.65 20.93 29.29
C TRP A 458 1.83 20.35 30.45
N ASP A 459 0.83 21.10 30.91
CA ASP A 459 -0.20 20.64 31.86
C ASP A 459 -1.54 20.48 31.12
N LEU A 460 -2.05 19.24 31.05
CA LEU A 460 -3.31 18.86 30.39
C LEU A 460 -4.50 19.69 30.90
N GLY A 461 -4.53 19.98 32.21
CA GLY A 461 -5.64 20.72 32.84
C GLY A 461 -5.66 22.19 32.44
N MET A 462 -4.49 22.83 32.38
CA MET A 462 -4.36 24.20 31.89
C MET A 462 -4.59 24.27 30.38
N TRP A 463 -4.11 23.30 29.61
CA TRP A 463 -4.30 23.21 28.16
C TRP A 463 -5.79 23.14 27.77
N MET A 464 -6.59 22.33 28.46
CA MET A 464 -8.02 22.19 28.16
C MET A 464 -8.82 23.46 28.52
N ARG A 465 -8.46 24.13 29.61
CA ARG A 465 -9.04 25.43 29.97
C ARG A 465 -8.64 26.54 28.98
N HIS A 466 -7.39 26.53 28.52
CA HIS A 466 -6.88 27.47 27.52
C HIS A 466 -7.58 27.29 26.17
N LEU A 467 -7.78 26.04 25.72
CA LEU A 467 -8.53 25.73 24.50
C LEU A 467 -9.97 26.25 24.50
N TRP A 468 -10.65 26.23 25.65
CA TRP A 468 -12.02 26.73 25.74
C TRP A 468 -12.07 28.25 25.88
N ARG A 469 -11.14 28.84 26.64
CA ARG A 469 -11.12 30.28 26.93
C ARG A 469 -10.63 31.10 25.74
N ASP A 470 -9.58 30.63 25.07
CA ASP A 470 -8.84 31.38 24.04
C ASP A 470 -9.24 30.93 22.62
N ARG A 471 -10.53 30.64 22.42
CA ARG A 471 -11.10 30.27 21.12
C ARG A 471 -11.01 31.44 20.16
N GLN A 472 -10.57 31.16 18.94
CA GLN A 472 -10.44 32.15 17.88
C GLN A 472 -11.55 31.98 16.82
N PRO A 473 -11.83 33.01 15.99
CA PRO A 473 -12.86 32.93 14.95
C PRO A 473 -12.54 31.92 13.84
N VAL A 474 -11.26 31.60 13.64
CA VAL A 474 -10.78 30.58 12.70
C VAL A 474 -9.73 29.71 13.40
N ALA A 475 -9.56 28.48 12.92
CA ALA A 475 -8.60 27.53 13.48
C ALA A 475 -7.15 28.07 13.45
N SER A 476 -6.31 27.64 14.38
CA SER A 476 -4.87 27.85 14.29
C SER A 476 -4.22 26.92 13.26
N VAL A 477 -3.01 27.23 12.81
CA VAL A 477 -2.23 26.37 11.89
C VAL A 477 -2.09 24.95 12.44
N GLY A 478 -1.81 24.81 13.74
CA GLY A 478 -1.68 23.50 14.40
C GLY A 478 -3.00 22.73 14.43
N GLN A 479 -4.12 23.40 14.73
CA GLN A 479 -5.45 22.78 14.73
C GLN A 479 -5.87 22.33 13.32
N ALA A 480 -5.56 23.13 12.29
CA ALA A 480 -5.83 22.77 10.90
C ALA A 480 -5.05 21.52 10.47
N LEU A 481 -3.75 21.47 10.76
CA LEU A 481 -2.92 20.30 10.46
C LEU A 481 -3.39 19.06 11.24
N MET A 482 -3.72 19.22 12.52
CA MET A 482 -4.26 18.13 13.35
C MET A 482 -5.56 17.56 12.77
N CYS A 483 -6.51 18.43 12.37
CA CYS A 483 -7.75 17.99 11.74
C CYS A 483 -7.47 17.17 10.49
N GLY A 484 -6.59 17.64 9.62
CA GLY A 484 -6.27 16.92 8.41
C GLY A 484 -5.54 15.59 8.68
N VAL A 485 -4.68 15.50 9.71
CA VAL A 485 -4.08 14.22 10.15
C VAL A 485 -5.15 13.25 10.65
N ILE A 486 -6.09 13.71 11.48
CA ILE A 486 -7.21 12.89 11.98
C ILE A 486 -8.04 12.35 10.80
N VAL A 487 -8.36 13.19 9.82
CA VAL A 487 -9.11 12.78 8.62
C VAL A 487 -8.34 11.72 7.83
N LEU A 488 -7.05 11.95 7.55
CA LEU A 488 -6.22 11.00 6.79
C LEU A 488 -6.04 9.67 7.53
N MET A 489 -5.82 9.70 8.85
CA MET A 489 -5.74 8.49 9.67
C MET A 489 -7.09 7.75 9.72
N GLY A 490 -8.19 8.49 9.88
CA GLY A 490 -9.54 7.93 9.87
C GLY A 490 -9.82 7.21 8.56
N LEU A 491 -9.51 7.84 7.43
CA LEU A 491 -9.64 7.23 6.10
C LEU A 491 -8.73 6.01 5.91
N PHE A 492 -7.48 6.06 6.41
CA PHE A 492 -6.56 4.92 6.33
C PHE A 492 -7.10 3.70 7.07
N PHE A 493 -7.48 3.85 8.34
CA PHE A 493 -8.06 2.76 9.12
C PHE A 493 -9.43 2.34 8.60
N GLY A 494 -10.24 3.29 8.13
CA GLY A 494 -11.53 3.02 7.49
C GLY A 494 -11.37 2.10 6.28
N ARG A 495 -10.36 2.34 5.43
CA ARG A 495 -10.05 1.46 4.29
C ARG A 495 -9.52 0.10 4.71
N LEU A 496 -8.71 0.04 5.78
CA LEU A 496 -8.16 -1.22 6.27
C LEU A 496 -9.27 -2.14 6.84
N MET A 497 -10.31 -1.55 7.42
CA MET A 497 -11.44 -2.27 8.00
C MET A 497 -12.60 -2.49 7.00
N ALA A 498 -12.59 -1.81 5.86
CA ALA A 498 -13.65 -1.92 4.86
C ALA A 498 -13.59 -3.28 4.14
N SER A 499 -14.72 -4.00 4.12
CA SER A 499 -14.91 -5.19 3.31
C SER A 499 -15.36 -4.82 1.89
N GLN A 500 -15.17 -5.74 0.94
CA GLN A 500 -15.71 -5.56 -0.41
C GLN A 500 -17.25 -5.48 -0.37
N PRO A 501 -17.87 -4.47 -1.00
CA PRO A 501 -19.32 -4.32 -0.98
C PRO A 501 -19.98 -5.36 -1.90
N HIS A 502 -20.99 -6.06 -1.38
CA HIS A 502 -21.76 -7.06 -2.14
C HIS A 502 -23.13 -6.54 -2.62
N SER A 503 -23.65 -5.51 -1.97
CA SER A 503 -24.93 -4.87 -2.33
C SER A 503 -24.79 -3.36 -2.48
N TRP A 504 -25.78 -2.74 -3.14
CA TRP A 504 -25.86 -1.28 -3.28
C TRP A 504 -25.85 -0.56 -1.92
N ASN A 505 -26.53 -1.13 -0.92
CA ASN A 505 -26.56 -0.55 0.41
C ASN A 505 -25.17 -0.60 1.07
N ASP A 506 -24.44 -1.69 0.89
CA ASP A 506 -23.07 -1.81 1.40
C ASP A 506 -22.14 -0.81 0.72
N LEU A 507 -22.26 -0.64 -0.61
CA LEU A 507 -21.52 0.38 -1.35
C LEU A 507 -21.88 1.78 -0.87
N ALA A 508 -23.16 2.07 -0.68
CA ALA A 508 -23.63 3.37 -0.22
C ALA A 508 -23.08 3.68 1.19
N ILE A 509 -23.10 2.71 2.11
CA ILE A 509 -22.49 2.85 3.43
C ILE A 509 -20.97 3.05 3.31
N ALA A 510 -20.30 2.25 2.49
CA ALA A 510 -18.86 2.34 2.26
C ALA A 510 -18.43 3.70 1.67
N ILE A 511 -19.31 4.42 0.97
CA ILE A 511 -19.06 5.76 0.46
C ILE A 511 -19.48 6.84 1.45
N LEU A 512 -20.68 6.75 2.04
CA LEU A 512 -21.23 7.80 2.91
C LEU A 512 -20.54 7.84 4.29
N LEU A 513 -20.16 6.69 4.85
CA LEU A 513 -19.54 6.61 6.17
C LEU A 513 -18.18 7.34 6.21
N PRO A 514 -17.25 7.15 5.25
CA PRO A 514 -16.05 7.97 5.19
C PRO A 514 -16.33 9.46 5.01
N GLN A 515 -17.29 9.83 4.16
CA GLN A 515 -17.59 11.24 3.84
C GLN A 515 -18.17 11.99 5.05
N ILE A 516 -19.19 11.42 5.69
CA ILE A 516 -19.87 12.06 6.82
C ILE A 516 -19.08 11.83 8.11
N GLY A 517 -18.67 10.60 8.38
CA GLY A 517 -18.08 10.20 9.66
C GLY A 517 -16.59 10.48 9.80
N MET A 518 -15.80 10.33 8.73
CA MET A 518 -14.33 10.44 8.80
C MET A 518 -13.79 11.75 8.23
N ILE A 519 -14.51 12.39 7.29
CA ILE A 519 -14.10 13.66 6.68
C ILE A 519 -14.83 14.85 7.32
N LEU A 520 -16.17 14.87 7.27
CA LEU A 520 -16.95 16.02 7.74
C LEU A 520 -17.05 16.10 9.27
N ALA A 521 -17.32 14.99 9.96
CA ALA A 521 -17.56 15.00 11.40
C ALA A 521 -16.37 15.54 12.23
N PRO A 522 -15.09 15.16 11.97
CA PRO A 522 -13.96 15.75 12.68
C PRO A 522 -13.85 17.26 12.48
N ALA A 523 -14.04 17.74 11.25
CA ALA A 523 -13.98 19.17 10.93
C ALA A 523 -15.12 19.95 11.60
N LEU A 524 -16.34 19.41 11.63
CA LEU A 524 -17.47 20.02 12.32
C LEU A 524 -17.26 20.02 13.83
N LEU A 525 -16.85 18.89 14.42
CA LEU A 525 -16.57 18.79 15.85
C LEU A 525 -15.49 19.79 16.27
N MET A 526 -14.38 19.85 15.53
CA MET A 526 -13.30 20.79 15.79
C MET A 526 -13.75 22.23 15.57
N SER A 527 -14.59 22.51 14.58
CA SER A 527 -15.18 23.85 14.41
C SER A 527 -16.03 24.26 15.61
N ILE A 528 -16.87 23.36 16.15
CA ILE A 528 -17.75 23.64 17.29
C ILE A 528 -16.94 23.81 18.59
N VAL A 529 -15.90 23.00 18.79
CA VAL A 529 -15.13 22.95 20.04
C VAL A 529 -14.02 23.99 20.08
N LEU A 530 -13.35 24.27 18.96
CA LEU A 530 -12.12 25.06 18.93
C LEU A 530 -12.30 26.49 18.40
N THR A 531 -13.43 26.80 17.76
CA THR A 531 -13.66 28.12 17.16
C THR A 531 -14.89 28.83 17.74
N THR A 532 -14.93 30.16 17.65
CA THR A 532 -16.07 30.96 18.12
C THR A 532 -17.20 31.06 17.10
N SER A 533 -16.90 30.90 15.80
CA SER A 533 -17.87 30.98 14.72
C SER A 533 -17.66 29.86 13.71
N ILE A 534 -18.57 28.88 13.72
CA ILE A 534 -18.58 27.77 12.76
C ILE A 534 -18.66 28.30 11.32
N ARG A 535 -19.47 29.33 11.09
CA ARG A 535 -19.67 29.92 9.76
C ARG A 535 -18.39 30.56 9.21
N THR A 536 -17.63 31.26 10.06
CA THR A 536 -16.36 31.89 9.68
C THR A 536 -15.27 30.85 9.50
N SER A 537 -15.18 29.89 10.43
CA SER A 537 -14.23 28.78 10.39
C SER A 537 -14.38 27.92 9.12
N LEU A 538 -15.62 27.58 8.74
CA LEU A 538 -15.92 26.82 7.52
C LEU A 538 -16.02 27.69 6.25
N ARG A 539 -15.74 29.00 6.35
CA ARG A 539 -15.78 29.97 5.22
C ARG A 539 -17.11 29.98 4.45
N ILE A 540 -18.22 29.89 5.18
CA ILE A 540 -19.58 29.90 4.58
C ILE A 540 -20.03 31.34 4.35
N ARG A 541 -19.65 31.90 3.21
CA ARG A 541 -20.00 33.26 2.77
C ARG A 541 -20.53 33.24 1.34
N PHE A 542 -21.54 34.06 1.05
CA PHE A 542 -21.97 34.22 -0.33
C PHE A 542 -20.91 35.06 -1.08
N PRO A 543 -20.36 34.54 -2.19
CA PRO A 543 -19.31 35.24 -2.93
C PRO A 543 -19.89 36.41 -3.74
N GLN A 544 -19.02 37.19 -4.37
CA GLN A 544 -19.41 38.30 -5.24
C GLN A 544 -20.32 37.84 -6.40
N ARG A 545 -21.16 38.75 -6.90
CA ARG A 545 -22.09 38.48 -8.02
C ARG A 545 -21.29 37.95 -9.23
N GLY A 546 -21.73 36.83 -9.79
CA GLY A 546 -21.07 36.18 -10.93
C GLY A 546 -20.07 35.08 -10.55
N ALA A 547 -19.55 35.02 -9.31
CA ALA A 547 -18.61 33.98 -8.90
C ALA A 547 -19.22 32.56 -8.99
N MET A 548 -20.47 32.37 -8.57
CA MET A 548 -21.13 31.06 -8.68
C MET A 548 -21.37 30.63 -10.13
N ALA A 549 -21.76 31.57 -11.00
CA ALA A 549 -21.95 31.30 -12.43
C ALA A 549 -20.59 30.98 -13.11
N ALA A 550 -19.54 31.71 -12.74
CA ALA A 550 -18.18 31.44 -13.18
C ALA A 550 -17.67 30.09 -12.66
N ALA A 551 -18.05 29.64 -11.46
CA ALA A 551 -17.71 28.31 -10.94
C ALA A 551 -18.35 27.20 -11.76
N LEU A 552 -19.65 27.35 -12.09
CA LEU A 552 -20.37 26.41 -12.93
C LEU A 552 -19.76 26.34 -14.34
N LEU A 553 -19.54 27.50 -14.97
CA LEU A 553 -18.89 27.59 -16.29
C LEU A 553 -17.47 27.01 -16.27
N LEU A 554 -16.70 27.31 -15.23
CA LEU A 554 -15.38 26.73 -15.04
C LEU A 554 -15.46 25.22 -14.90
N GLY A 555 -16.47 24.65 -14.23
CA GLY A 555 -16.65 23.20 -14.14
C GLY A 555 -16.81 22.53 -15.50
N PHE A 556 -17.66 23.07 -16.37
CA PHE A 556 -17.82 22.54 -17.73
C PHE A 556 -16.58 22.71 -18.60
N THR A 557 -15.91 23.86 -18.50
CA THR A 557 -14.74 24.18 -19.35
C THR A 557 -13.44 23.54 -18.85
N LEU A 558 -13.30 23.28 -17.55
CA LEU A 558 -12.12 22.64 -16.98
C LEU A 558 -12.17 21.12 -17.12
N HIS A 559 -13.36 20.52 -17.13
CA HIS A 559 -13.55 19.06 -17.11
C HIS A 559 -12.86 18.32 -18.28
N PRO A 560 -12.92 18.75 -19.55
CA PRO A 560 -12.18 18.09 -20.64
C PRO A 560 -10.67 18.05 -20.42
N THR A 561 -10.10 19.16 -19.96
CA THR A 561 -8.66 19.27 -19.65
C THR A 561 -8.29 18.40 -18.45
N TYR A 562 -9.15 18.36 -17.43
CA TYR A 562 -8.97 17.50 -16.26
C TYR A 562 -9.07 16.01 -16.60
N SER A 563 -10.01 15.62 -17.45
CA SER A 563 -10.15 14.25 -17.96
C SER A 563 -8.92 13.83 -18.77
N GLN A 564 -8.39 14.73 -19.62
CA GLN A 564 -7.17 14.48 -20.37
C GLN A 564 -5.94 14.33 -19.46
N LEU A 565 -5.84 15.12 -18.39
CA LEU A 565 -4.81 14.95 -17.37
C LEU A 565 -4.92 13.58 -16.70
N GLY A 566 -6.13 13.13 -16.36
CA GLY A 566 -6.39 11.80 -15.81
C GLY A 566 -5.94 10.67 -16.75
N TYR A 567 -6.21 10.81 -18.06
CA TYR A 567 -5.74 9.87 -19.07
C TYR A 567 -4.21 9.79 -19.12
N TRP A 568 -3.51 10.93 -19.16
CA TRP A 568 -2.04 10.94 -19.13
C TRP A 568 -1.46 10.34 -17.85
N ILE A 569 -2.09 10.57 -16.70
CA ILE A 569 -1.70 9.93 -15.44
C ILE A 569 -1.90 8.41 -15.53
N GLY A 570 -2.99 7.94 -16.14
CA GLY A 570 -3.26 6.52 -16.35
C GLY A 570 -2.26 5.83 -17.28
N GLU A 571 -1.80 6.52 -18.32
CA GLU A 571 -0.72 6.03 -19.21
C GLU A 571 0.62 5.93 -18.49
N ILE A 572 0.95 6.91 -17.64
CA ILE A 572 2.20 6.93 -16.88
C ILE A 572 2.16 5.91 -15.73
N TYR A 573 1.00 5.71 -15.12
CA TYR A 573 0.76 4.80 -14.00
C TYR A 573 -0.40 3.84 -14.32
N PRO A 574 -0.17 2.79 -15.12
CA PRO A 574 -1.20 1.85 -15.49
C PRO A 574 -1.71 1.05 -14.29
N MET A 575 -3.01 0.78 -14.24
CA MET A 575 -3.60 -0.12 -13.25
C MET A 575 -3.24 -1.58 -13.58
N SER A 576 -2.90 -2.35 -12.55
CA SER A 576 -2.71 -3.80 -12.70
C SER A 576 -4.03 -4.48 -13.07
N ASP A 577 -3.94 -5.61 -13.76
CA ASP A 577 -5.15 -6.33 -14.18
C ASP A 577 -5.97 -6.82 -12.97
N ALA A 578 -5.30 -7.24 -11.90
CA ALA A 578 -5.95 -7.54 -10.62
C ALA A 578 -6.71 -6.33 -10.02
N ALA A 579 -6.18 -5.11 -10.17
CA ALA A 579 -6.89 -3.91 -9.69
C ALA A 579 -8.09 -3.56 -10.57
N LYS A 580 -8.02 -3.81 -11.89
CA LYS A 580 -9.15 -3.65 -12.81
C LYS A 580 -10.26 -4.66 -12.49
N GLU A 581 -9.90 -5.92 -12.31
CA GLU A 581 -10.83 -7.00 -11.92
C GLU A 581 -11.51 -6.69 -10.58
N ALA A 582 -10.78 -6.14 -9.61
CA ALA A 582 -11.36 -5.73 -8.33
C ALA A 582 -12.36 -4.56 -8.44
N LEU A 583 -12.25 -3.72 -9.49
CA LEU A 583 -13.15 -2.59 -9.71
C LEU A 583 -14.38 -2.95 -10.54
N MET A 584 -14.34 -4.03 -11.33
CA MET A 584 -15.44 -4.44 -12.21
C MET A 584 -16.78 -4.62 -11.46
N PRO A 585 -16.87 -5.36 -10.34
CA PRO A 585 -18.14 -5.52 -9.61
C PRO A 585 -18.71 -4.20 -9.09
N ILE A 586 -17.83 -3.26 -8.71
CA ILE A 586 -18.23 -1.92 -8.25
C ILE A 586 -18.82 -1.15 -9.43
N MET A 587 -18.19 -1.20 -10.61
CA MET A 587 -18.69 -0.51 -11.81
C MET A 587 -20.04 -1.05 -12.27
N GLU A 588 -20.24 -2.37 -12.25
CA GLU A 588 -21.53 -3.01 -12.56
C GLU A 588 -22.63 -2.53 -11.61
N MET A 589 -22.35 -2.50 -10.30
CA MET A 589 -23.29 -2.03 -9.29
C MET A 589 -23.64 -0.54 -9.46
N LEU A 590 -22.67 0.30 -9.84
CA LEU A 590 -22.91 1.71 -10.16
C LEU A 590 -23.76 1.89 -11.42
N ASN A 591 -23.53 1.05 -12.43
CA ASN A 591 -24.27 1.11 -13.69
C ASN A 591 -25.73 0.65 -13.55
N ALA A 592 -25.99 -0.30 -12.65
CA ALA A 592 -27.34 -0.78 -12.34
C ALA A 592 -28.27 0.29 -11.70
N GLN A 593 -27.71 1.35 -11.11
CA GLN A 593 -28.47 2.40 -10.46
C GLN A 593 -28.79 3.58 -11.40
N PRO A 594 -29.86 4.35 -11.14
CA PRO A 594 -30.14 5.55 -11.92
C PRO A 594 -29.05 6.61 -11.71
N LEU A 595 -28.67 7.29 -12.80
CA LEU A 595 -27.56 8.26 -12.80
C LEU A 595 -27.69 9.34 -11.72
N TRP A 596 -28.90 9.82 -11.43
CA TRP A 596 -29.11 10.85 -10.40
C TRP A 596 -28.72 10.37 -8.99
N ALA A 597 -28.93 9.09 -8.67
CA ALA A 597 -28.58 8.53 -7.37
C ALA A 597 -27.06 8.41 -7.22
N VAL A 598 -26.39 7.98 -8.30
CA VAL A 598 -24.92 7.91 -8.36
C VAL A 598 -24.31 9.31 -8.27
N ILE A 599 -24.84 10.30 -8.98
CA ILE A 599 -24.39 11.70 -8.90
C ILE A 599 -24.59 12.25 -7.48
N PHE A 600 -25.74 11.99 -6.85
CA PHE A 600 -25.97 12.45 -5.49
C PHE A 600 -24.93 11.87 -4.51
N MET A 601 -24.69 10.56 -4.58
CA MET A 601 -23.80 9.84 -3.67
C MET A 601 -22.32 10.08 -3.93
N MET A 602 -21.89 10.19 -5.18
CA MET A 602 -20.46 10.24 -5.58
C MET A 602 -19.98 11.61 -6.07
N ALA A 603 -20.89 12.54 -6.38
CA ALA A 603 -20.53 13.91 -6.75
C ALA A 603 -21.01 14.94 -5.73
N PHE A 604 -22.29 14.91 -5.36
CA PHE A 604 -22.88 15.95 -4.50
C PHE A 604 -22.42 15.84 -3.03
N VAL A 605 -22.60 14.66 -2.41
CA VAL A 605 -22.22 14.46 -0.99
C VAL A 605 -20.71 14.65 -0.78
N PRO A 606 -19.80 14.02 -1.56
CA PRO A 606 -18.35 14.18 -1.37
C PRO A 606 -17.91 15.62 -1.55
N ALA A 607 -18.41 16.32 -2.58
CA ALA A 607 -18.04 17.71 -2.81
C ALA A 607 -18.39 18.61 -1.61
N ILE A 608 -19.53 18.39 -0.95
CA ILE A 608 -19.89 19.18 0.24
C ILE A 608 -18.99 18.83 1.43
N CYS A 609 -18.85 17.54 1.74
CA CYS A 609 -18.07 17.07 2.87
C CYS A 609 -16.59 17.48 2.75
N GLU A 610 -16.00 17.24 1.60
CA GLU A 610 -14.59 17.50 1.34
C GLU A 610 -14.30 19.01 1.26
N GLU A 611 -15.15 19.81 0.61
CA GLU A 611 -14.92 21.26 0.54
C GLU A 611 -15.04 21.93 1.90
N PHE A 612 -16.01 21.55 2.75
CA PHE A 612 -16.10 22.10 4.11
C PHE A 612 -14.88 21.74 4.97
N THR A 613 -14.35 20.52 4.84
CA THR A 613 -13.18 20.09 5.60
C THR A 613 -11.89 20.71 5.06
N PHE A 614 -11.60 20.52 3.77
CA PHE A 614 -10.31 20.94 3.19
C PHE A 614 -10.27 22.44 2.91
N ARG A 615 -11.31 23.03 2.31
CA ARG A 615 -11.32 24.46 1.88
C ARG A 615 -11.99 25.36 2.90
N GLY A 616 -12.83 24.82 3.77
CA GLY A 616 -13.36 25.50 4.95
C GLY A 616 -12.34 25.47 6.09
N PHE A 617 -12.41 24.44 6.94
CA PHE A 617 -11.69 24.38 8.21
C PHE A 617 -10.16 24.41 8.06
N ILE A 618 -9.59 23.47 7.28
CA ILE A 618 -8.13 23.29 7.19
C ILE A 618 -7.50 24.48 6.45
N PHE A 619 -8.03 24.85 5.28
CA PHE A 619 -7.55 26.00 4.51
C PHE A 619 -7.66 27.30 5.31
N GLY A 620 -8.78 27.53 6.01
CA GLY A 620 -9.00 28.72 6.82
C GLY A 620 -7.92 28.94 7.87
N GLY A 621 -7.49 27.87 8.56
CA GLY A 621 -6.39 27.96 9.53
C GLY A 621 -5.01 28.13 8.90
N LEU A 622 -4.77 27.52 7.73
CA LEU A 622 -3.47 27.61 7.04
C LEU A 622 -3.26 28.94 6.30
N ALA A 623 -4.33 29.60 5.87
CA ALA A 623 -4.28 30.86 5.12
C ALA A 623 -3.92 32.09 5.99
N ARG A 624 -3.90 31.92 7.33
CA ARG A 624 -3.46 32.96 8.27
C ARG A 624 -2.02 33.42 8.01
N ASP A 625 -1.69 34.61 8.49
CA ASP A 625 -0.34 35.19 8.47
C ASP A 625 0.29 35.24 7.07
N ARG A 626 -0.51 35.58 6.05
CA ARG A 626 -0.11 35.63 4.63
C ARG A 626 0.31 34.26 4.06
N GLY A 627 -0.15 33.17 4.67
CA GLY A 627 0.12 31.79 4.28
C GLY A 627 -0.70 31.27 3.08
N GLY A 628 -1.22 32.12 2.20
CA GLY A 628 -2.14 31.71 1.12
C GLY A 628 -1.59 30.59 0.23
N LEU A 629 -0.34 30.69 -0.22
CA LEU A 629 0.31 29.64 -1.02
C LEU A 629 0.48 28.33 -0.23
N ARG A 630 0.85 28.42 1.06
CA ARG A 630 0.94 27.27 1.96
C ARG A 630 -0.41 26.59 2.10
N ALA A 631 -1.48 27.36 2.28
CA ALA A 631 -2.84 26.84 2.40
C ALA A 631 -3.26 26.09 1.13
N ILE A 632 -3.01 26.66 -0.06
CA ILE A 632 -3.31 26.00 -1.34
C ILE A 632 -2.56 24.67 -1.44
N LEU A 633 -1.24 24.68 -1.30
CA LEU A 633 -0.42 23.49 -1.55
C LEU A 633 -0.67 22.38 -0.52
N VAL A 634 -0.73 22.71 0.76
CA VAL A 634 -0.92 21.71 1.82
C VAL A 634 -2.31 21.09 1.74
N THR A 635 -3.36 21.90 1.59
CA THR A 635 -4.72 21.35 1.49
C THR A 635 -4.95 20.56 0.22
N ALA A 636 -4.36 20.97 -0.91
CA ALA A 636 -4.40 20.22 -2.16
C ALA A 636 -3.75 18.83 -2.03
N LEU A 637 -2.59 18.74 -1.37
CA LEU A 637 -1.93 17.45 -1.12
C LEU A 637 -2.74 16.56 -0.18
N MET A 638 -3.29 17.11 0.90
CA MET A 638 -4.14 16.34 1.83
C MET A 638 -5.42 15.83 1.15
N PHE A 639 -6.00 16.65 0.26
CA PHE A 639 -7.14 16.27 -0.57
C PHE A 639 -6.78 15.18 -1.60
N GLY A 640 -5.58 15.21 -2.19
CA GLY A 640 -5.08 14.12 -3.01
C GLY A 640 -4.95 12.82 -2.21
N PHE A 641 -4.30 12.86 -1.04
CA PHE A 641 -4.10 11.69 -0.19
C PHE A 641 -5.40 11.11 0.40
N SER A 642 -6.49 11.88 0.46
CA SER A 642 -7.79 11.38 0.88
C SER A 642 -8.45 10.46 -0.15
N HIS A 643 -7.88 10.25 -1.33
CA HIS A 643 -8.38 9.32 -2.35
C HIS A 643 -7.67 7.95 -2.27
N ALA A 644 -8.38 6.87 -2.63
CA ALA A 644 -7.88 5.49 -2.48
C ALA A 644 -7.04 5.05 -3.68
N ILE A 645 -7.40 5.52 -4.86
CA ILE A 645 -6.74 5.19 -6.12
C ILE A 645 -5.59 6.17 -6.34
N PHE A 646 -4.39 5.64 -6.60
CA PHE A 646 -3.17 6.45 -6.75
C PHE A 646 -3.27 7.46 -7.90
N GLN A 647 -3.77 7.03 -9.06
CA GLN A 647 -3.98 7.89 -10.23
C GLN A 647 -4.95 9.05 -9.91
N GLN A 648 -6.04 8.74 -9.20
CA GLN A 648 -7.02 9.73 -8.77
C GLN A 648 -6.40 10.71 -7.76
N SER A 649 -5.57 10.24 -6.83
CA SER A 649 -4.86 11.07 -5.84
C SER A 649 -4.00 12.16 -6.51
N LEU A 650 -3.26 11.81 -7.57
CA LEU A 650 -2.45 12.76 -8.35
C LEU A 650 -3.33 13.79 -9.06
N ALA A 651 -4.37 13.35 -9.77
CA ALA A 651 -5.29 14.25 -10.47
C ALA A 651 -6.04 15.18 -9.48
N ALA A 652 -6.53 14.63 -8.38
CA ALA A 652 -7.24 15.36 -7.33
C ALA A 652 -6.35 16.41 -6.66
N THR A 653 -5.05 16.15 -6.50
CA THR A 653 -4.09 17.15 -6.00
C THR A 653 -4.05 18.38 -6.91
N VAL A 654 -3.97 18.18 -8.23
CA VAL A 654 -3.94 19.29 -9.21
C VAL A 654 -5.26 20.07 -9.18
N MET A 655 -6.40 19.37 -9.19
CA MET A 655 -7.72 20.01 -9.02
C MET A 655 -7.80 20.75 -7.69
N GLY A 656 -7.20 20.19 -6.64
CA GLY A 656 -7.19 20.77 -5.32
C GLY A 656 -6.44 22.10 -5.23
N CYS A 657 -5.39 22.29 -6.03
CA CYS A 657 -4.72 23.58 -6.19
C CYS A 657 -5.65 24.63 -6.82
N VAL A 658 -6.44 24.26 -7.83
CA VAL A 658 -7.42 25.14 -8.48
C VAL A 658 -8.52 25.53 -7.49
N LEU A 659 -9.09 24.56 -6.78
CA LEU A 659 -10.10 24.78 -5.75
C LEU A 659 -9.58 25.67 -4.62
N GLY A 660 -8.35 25.40 -4.14
CA GLY A 660 -7.70 26.23 -3.11
C GLY A 660 -7.46 27.66 -3.58
N TRP A 661 -7.06 27.86 -4.84
CA TRP A 661 -6.86 29.18 -5.41
C TRP A 661 -8.18 29.96 -5.55
N ILE A 662 -9.27 29.31 -5.95
CA ILE A 662 -10.61 29.92 -5.97
C ILE A 662 -11.09 30.25 -4.55
N ALA A 663 -10.87 29.36 -3.58
CA ALA A 663 -11.21 29.58 -2.19
C ALA A 663 -10.42 30.76 -1.57
N LEU A 664 -9.17 30.96 -2.00
CA LEU A 664 -8.36 32.12 -1.64
C LEU A 664 -9.01 33.40 -2.18
N ARG A 665 -9.29 33.45 -3.49
CA ARG A 665 -9.81 34.66 -4.16
C ARG A 665 -11.22 35.05 -3.73
N THR A 666 -12.08 34.07 -3.47
CA THR A 666 -13.50 34.31 -3.20
C THR A 666 -13.84 34.41 -1.71
N GLY A 667 -12.90 34.08 -0.82
CA GLY A 667 -13.19 34.07 0.62
C GLY A 667 -14.21 32.99 1.04
N SER A 668 -14.60 32.09 0.13
CA SER A 668 -15.77 31.22 0.29
C SER A 668 -15.53 29.81 -0.23
N VAL A 669 -16.16 28.84 0.45
CA VAL A 669 -16.20 27.43 0.05
C VAL A 669 -17.24 27.15 -1.06
N LEU A 670 -18.26 28.01 -1.23
CA LEU A 670 -19.39 27.74 -2.13
C LEU A 670 -19.02 27.63 -3.62
N PRO A 671 -18.16 28.50 -4.20
CA PRO A 671 -17.70 28.32 -5.58
C PRO A 671 -16.94 27.00 -5.78
N GLY A 672 -16.15 26.58 -4.78
CA GLY A 672 -15.45 25.29 -4.78
C GLY A 672 -16.42 24.12 -4.85
N ILE A 673 -17.48 24.14 -4.02
CA ILE A 673 -18.54 23.11 -4.04
C ILE A 673 -19.18 23.02 -5.42
N VAL A 674 -19.58 24.14 -6.02
CA VAL A 674 -20.22 24.14 -7.36
C VAL A 674 -19.29 23.56 -8.42
N LEU A 675 -18.02 24.00 -8.44
CA LEU A 675 -17.02 23.48 -9.37
C LEU A 675 -16.81 21.98 -9.19
N HIS A 676 -16.66 21.52 -7.94
CA HIS A 676 -16.39 20.14 -7.60
C HIS A 676 -17.57 19.22 -7.93
N VAL A 677 -18.81 19.59 -7.56
CA VAL A 677 -20.02 18.86 -7.96
C VAL A 677 -20.11 18.75 -9.48
N THR A 678 -19.90 19.85 -10.20
CA THR A 678 -19.99 19.87 -11.67
C THR A 678 -18.97 18.92 -12.29
N ASN A 679 -17.72 18.98 -11.83
CA ASN A 679 -16.64 18.12 -12.33
C ASN A 679 -16.91 16.63 -12.09
N ASN A 680 -17.36 16.26 -10.90
CA ASN A 680 -17.61 14.86 -10.56
C ASN A 680 -18.87 14.35 -11.27
N ALA A 681 -19.92 15.16 -11.36
CA ALA A 681 -21.14 14.82 -12.09
C ALA A 681 -20.87 14.61 -13.58
N LEU A 682 -20.05 15.47 -14.20
CA LEU A 682 -19.61 15.29 -15.59
C LEU A 682 -18.76 14.03 -15.75
N SER A 683 -17.85 13.74 -14.82
CA SER A 683 -17.01 12.52 -14.88
C SER A 683 -17.85 11.25 -14.85
N LEU A 684 -18.85 11.19 -13.96
CA LEU A 684 -19.79 10.06 -13.87
C LEU A 684 -20.68 9.96 -15.12
N SER A 685 -21.13 11.11 -15.66
CA SER A 685 -21.97 11.16 -16.85
C SER A 685 -21.22 10.71 -18.09
N VAL A 686 -19.98 11.17 -18.29
CA VAL A 686 -19.12 10.73 -19.39
C VAL A 686 -18.79 9.25 -19.25
N ALA A 687 -18.45 8.78 -18.05
CA ALA A 687 -18.20 7.36 -17.82
C ALA A 687 -19.42 6.50 -18.22
N ARG A 688 -20.65 6.92 -17.91
CA ARG A 688 -21.87 6.19 -18.26
C ARG A 688 -22.11 6.07 -19.77
N THR A 689 -21.53 6.95 -20.59
CA THR A 689 -21.69 6.86 -22.06
C THR A 689 -21.04 5.61 -22.67
N SER A 690 -20.12 4.93 -21.98
CA SER A 690 -19.52 3.68 -22.48
C SER A 690 -20.53 2.54 -22.62
N GLU A 691 -21.60 2.54 -21.82
CA GLU A 691 -22.67 1.54 -21.84
C GLU A 691 -23.68 1.76 -22.98
N HIS A 692 -23.63 2.95 -23.59
CA HIS A 692 -24.57 3.39 -24.62
C HIS A 692 -23.82 3.89 -25.86
N PRO A 693 -23.16 2.99 -26.63
CA PRO A 693 -22.38 3.38 -27.81
C PRO A 693 -23.17 4.19 -28.84
N GLU A 694 -24.49 3.98 -28.93
CA GLU A 694 -25.41 4.75 -29.76
C GLU A 694 -25.41 6.26 -29.48
N LEU A 695 -24.98 6.69 -28.29
CA LEU A 695 -24.85 8.11 -27.96
C LEU A 695 -23.70 8.77 -28.71
N PHE A 696 -22.66 8.04 -29.13
CA PHE A 696 -21.58 8.63 -29.93
C PHE A 696 -22.01 8.95 -31.36
N ASP A 697 -23.06 8.31 -31.88
CA ASP A 697 -23.65 8.63 -33.19
C ASP A 697 -24.64 9.81 -33.11
N SER A 698 -24.93 10.28 -31.89
CA SER A 698 -25.79 11.44 -31.64
C SER A 698 -25.01 12.77 -31.62
N TRP A 699 -25.67 13.86 -31.23
CA TRP A 699 -25.03 15.15 -31.01
C TRP A 699 -23.88 15.11 -29.99
N LEU A 700 -23.83 14.10 -29.12
CA LEU A 700 -22.73 13.89 -28.17
C LEU A 700 -21.42 13.50 -28.87
N GLY A 701 -21.46 12.84 -30.04
CA GLY A 701 -20.28 12.51 -30.85
C GLY A 701 -19.49 13.73 -31.33
N PHE A 702 -20.14 14.90 -31.35
CA PHE A 702 -19.49 16.17 -31.61
C PHE A 702 -18.50 16.55 -30.51
N PHE A 703 -18.77 16.16 -29.26
CA PHE A 703 -17.95 16.47 -28.09
C PHE A 703 -17.05 15.30 -27.65
N LEU A 704 -17.59 14.09 -27.71
CA LEU A 704 -16.97 12.86 -27.22
C LEU A 704 -16.60 11.93 -28.38
N ARG A 705 -15.57 11.11 -28.16
CA ARG A 705 -15.16 10.01 -29.02
C ARG A 705 -14.87 8.78 -28.16
N GLN A 706 -15.04 7.60 -28.76
CA GLN A 706 -14.59 6.36 -28.14
C GLN A 706 -13.10 6.14 -28.45
N SER A 707 -12.28 5.93 -27.42
CA SER A 707 -10.87 5.59 -27.58
C SER A 707 -10.70 4.15 -28.07
N ALA A 708 -9.49 3.79 -28.51
CA ALA A 708 -9.15 2.43 -28.95
C ALA A 708 -9.40 1.39 -27.85
N ASP A 709 -9.27 1.79 -26.59
CA ASP A 709 -9.49 0.93 -25.41
C ASP A 709 -10.96 0.89 -24.95
N GLY A 710 -11.88 1.40 -25.77
CA GLY A 710 -13.32 1.44 -25.48
C GLY A 710 -13.76 2.55 -24.52
N THR A 711 -12.82 3.32 -23.95
CA THR A 711 -13.11 4.39 -22.99
C THR A 711 -13.59 5.70 -23.65
N PRO A 712 -14.60 6.39 -23.09
CA PRO A 712 -15.05 7.68 -23.60
C PRO A 712 -13.99 8.78 -23.34
N SER A 713 -13.65 9.55 -24.36
CA SER A 713 -12.74 10.70 -24.25
C SER A 713 -13.27 11.91 -25.02
N TYR A 714 -12.83 13.11 -24.65
CA TYR A 714 -13.18 14.32 -25.41
C TYR A 714 -12.44 14.38 -26.74
N GLN A 715 -13.08 14.96 -27.76
CA GLN A 715 -12.39 15.27 -29.01
C GLN A 715 -11.27 16.31 -28.76
N PRO A 716 -10.10 16.20 -29.42
CA PRO A 716 -8.97 17.09 -29.19
C PRO A 716 -9.28 18.58 -29.34
N ILE A 717 -10.17 18.95 -30.26
CA ILE A 717 -10.58 20.35 -30.47
C ILE A 717 -11.28 20.94 -29.25
N TRP A 718 -12.14 20.15 -28.59
CA TRP A 718 -12.85 20.57 -27.38
C TRP A 718 -11.94 20.69 -26.18
N ILE A 719 -10.88 19.89 -26.10
CA ILE A 719 -9.88 20.02 -25.03
C ILE A 719 -9.18 21.38 -25.14
N VAL A 720 -8.74 21.78 -26.34
CA VAL A 720 -8.05 23.06 -26.56
C VAL A 720 -8.97 24.26 -26.33
N ILE A 721 -10.19 24.22 -26.87
CA ILE A 721 -11.19 25.29 -26.69
C ILE A 721 -11.55 25.44 -25.20
N SER A 722 -11.83 24.32 -24.53
CA SER A 722 -12.26 24.34 -23.12
C SER A 722 -11.11 24.76 -22.20
N ALA A 723 -9.86 24.36 -22.49
CA ALA A 723 -8.68 24.86 -21.80
C ALA A 723 -8.55 26.40 -21.91
N SER A 724 -8.76 26.96 -23.10
CA SER A 724 -8.72 28.41 -23.33
C SER A 724 -9.79 29.15 -22.53
N LEU A 725 -11.02 28.61 -22.52
CA LEU A 725 -12.15 29.15 -21.75
C LEU A 725 -11.93 29.01 -20.24
N ALA A 726 -11.36 27.90 -19.78
CA ALA A 726 -11.02 27.68 -18.38
C ALA A 726 -9.97 28.71 -17.91
N VAL A 727 -8.95 28.98 -18.72
CA VAL A 727 -7.96 30.04 -18.44
C VAL A 727 -8.64 31.41 -18.36
N ALA A 728 -9.57 31.73 -19.27
CA ALA A 728 -10.32 32.99 -19.19
C ALA A 728 -11.15 33.10 -17.90
N CYS A 729 -11.79 32.01 -17.48
CA CYS A 729 -12.52 31.94 -16.21
C CYS A 729 -11.58 32.11 -15.01
N LEU A 730 -10.41 31.49 -15.02
CA LEU A 730 -9.39 31.69 -13.98
C LEU A 730 -8.87 33.13 -13.98
N ILE A 731 -8.64 33.76 -15.12
CA ILE A 731 -8.29 35.19 -15.18
C ILE A 731 -9.42 36.04 -14.59
N TYR A 732 -10.68 35.73 -14.88
CA TYR A 732 -11.81 36.43 -14.25
C TYR A 732 -11.80 36.31 -12.72
N TYR A 733 -11.51 35.12 -12.16
CA TYR A 733 -11.31 34.95 -10.72
C TYR A 733 -10.12 35.75 -10.17
N SER A 734 -9.12 36.04 -11.00
CA SER A 734 -7.98 36.87 -10.61
C SER A 734 -8.36 38.34 -10.44
N LEU A 735 -9.48 38.78 -11.03
CA LEU A 735 -10.00 40.14 -10.86
C LEU A 735 -10.74 40.32 -9.52
N PHE A 736 -11.12 39.24 -8.84
CA PHE A 736 -11.61 39.35 -7.48
C PHE A 736 -10.46 39.79 -6.56
N ASN A 737 -10.66 40.92 -5.87
CA ASN A 737 -9.74 41.35 -4.83
C ASN A 737 -9.60 40.23 -3.79
N ASP A 738 -8.35 40.02 -3.35
CA ASP A 738 -8.04 39.10 -2.28
C ASP A 738 -8.80 39.57 -1.02
N GLN A 739 -9.92 38.91 -0.69
CA GLN A 739 -10.78 39.32 0.42
C GLN A 739 -10.12 39.11 1.80
N HIS A 740 -8.84 38.72 1.83
CA HIS A 740 -7.95 38.94 2.97
C HIS A 740 -7.84 40.43 3.38
N ALA A 741 -8.31 41.39 2.58
CA ALA A 741 -8.46 42.78 3.04
C ALA A 741 -9.43 42.93 4.24
N ASP A 742 -10.41 42.03 4.41
CA ASP A 742 -11.27 42.01 5.62
C ASP A 742 -10.63 41.24 6.80
N ASP A 743 -9.55 40.48 6.56
CA ASP A 743 -8.73 39.93 7.64
C ASP A 743 -7.89 41.02 8.32
N GLU A 744 -7.76 42.24 7.76
CA GLU A 744 -7.25 43.37 8.54
C GLU A 744 -8.17 43.72 9.70
N GLU A 745 -9.49 43.54 9.56
CA GLU A 745 -10.45 43.79 10.63
C GLU A 745 -10.40 42.69 11.70
N ILE A 746 -10.20 41.43 11.28
CA ILE A 746 -9.96 40.29 12.18
C ILE A 746 -8.59 40.42 12.87
N GLN A 747 -7.52 40.73 12.15
CA GLN A 747 -6.18 40.99 12.71
C GLN A 747 -6.15 42.26 13.57
N LYS A 748 -7.00 43.25 13.29
CA LYS A 748 -7.17 44.43 14.13
C LYS A 748 -7.89 44.06 15.42
N SER A 749 -8.94 43.25 15.35
CA SER A 749 -9.60 42.70 16.55
C SER A 749 -8.66 41.83 17.38
N GLU A 750 -7.79 41.04 16.74
CA GLU A 750 -6.80 40.19 17.40
C GLU A 750 -5.67 41.03 18.03
N ARG A 751 -5.21 42.08 17.35
CA ARG A 751 -4.25 43.06 17.90
C ARG A 751 -4.84 43.88 19.05
N GLU A 752 -6.10 44.26 18.97
CA GLU A 752 -6.82 44.96 20.03
C GLU A 752 -7.07 44.03 21.24
N TRP A 753 -7.37 42.75 20.99
CA TRP A 753 -7.51 41.74 22.04
C TRP A 753 -6.17 41.44 22.73
N ILE A 754 -5.08 41.25 21.99
CA ILE A 754 -3.73 41.08 22.55
C ILE A 754 -3.35 42.29 23.40
N LYS A 755 -3.56 43.52 22.89
CA LYS A 755 -3.34 44.74 23.67
C LYS A 755 -4.19 44.79 24.95
N SER A 756 -5.43 44.32 24.91
CA SER A 756 -6.30 44.28 26.09
C SER A 756 -5.81 43.27 27.15
N GLN A 757 -5.27 42.13 26.71
CA GLN A 757 -4.67 41.11 27.57
C GLN A 757 -3.35 41.61 28.19
N GLU A 758 -2.49 42.27 27.40
CA GLU A 758 -1.25 42.89 27.89
C GLU A 758 -1.54 43.99 28.93
N LEU A 759 -2.57 44.82 28.69
CA LEU A 759 -3.04 45.82 29.65
C LEU A 759 -3.61 45.20 30.93
N GLN A 760 -4.39 44.13 30.84
CA GLN A 760 -4.89 43.39 32.02
C GLN A 760 -3.75 42.72 32.79
N ALA A 761 -2.77 42.15 32.08
CA ALA A 761 -1.60 41.55 32.70
C ALA A 761 -0.73 42.60 33.40
N SER A 762 -0.55 43.79 32.80
CA SER A 762 0.20 44.88 33.44
C SER A 762 -0.54 45.46 34.64
N GLN A 763 -1.88 45.56 34.59
CA GLN A 763 -2.71 46.01 35.71
C GLN A 763 -2.79 45.01 36.87
N ASN A 764 -2.68 43.71 36.59
CA ASN A 764 -2.60 42.68 37.64
C ASN A 764 -1.19 42.55 38.23
N ALA A 765 -0.16 43.05 37.55
CA ALA A 765 1.22 43.07 38.02
C ALA A 765 1.60 44.35 38.79
N SER A 766 0.82 45.42 38.65
CA SER A 766 0.88 46.65 39.46
C SER A 766 0.00 46.55 40.69
#